data_AF-A0A0S4M3A8-F1
#
_entry.id   AF-A0A0S4M3A8-F1
#
_cell.length_a   1.000
_cell.length_b   1.000
_cell.length_c   1.000
_cell.angle_alpha   90.00
_cell.angle_beta   90.00
_cell.angle_gamma   90.00
#
_symmetry.space_group_name_H-M   'P 1'
#
loop_
_entity.id
_entity.type
_entity.pdbx_description
1 polymer ?
#
loop_
_entity_poly.entity_id
_entity_poly.type
_entity_poly.pdbx_seq_one_letter_code
_entity_poly.pdbx_strand_id
1 'polypeptide(L)'
;MYPYCSRDNLDISDIDETNNAVNSIIGSNDDNVLYQDQLLNQDPFLNQDLDATLSSYIDKLINEQSFSDFLNFPVDDELLQDNYDDNNYEGLPGIFEFNKLDGLSAEGAVENFDDGQPSTSAGIKRSSIECELPQTEPSHKIIKQDINEENTLGDSNITAAEPIITAPLIKSAEQLVQNQSINQQKYTPDTTKQRVMKKEITLRSYHRNDLYYTEFNASIYKDAIRRINIDNDGLFRKTILKELDSTLREKGLTKLFADFFDTYSNVRKYISDIIFPFLSDIIPNADVLITPGMSISDMKFSCMSNKIFFEKLTKKCEKIIGDIRAAPDDSLLHVFQSYINFSYEISENMKNKKFRLFPKRIKFIPALKILIIDTLFGLTRSIIREIDKFDQNDIVRGLFSDIHGVFISKSLIRDINSSFDSSSRNKFINNDFNDNLKLLNNLFEKLSSLVRKRCVFHEGGVFFLSEHTVEQLSRYLLSDIYGIPSRFHKELKLSELNSIAEQNNSDDYYKTEQISTVSGIVNTEQLEKRFSVGSYHRNNLRSKVFIESIYEDAIKKIDVDTKGSFENSVIEELANNIISKGFIKSSINLSLTYSNVRKYILDKISPHINDIITAADILVSVGMSISDMKSSCISNKIFFEKMNKNCEEITEIIRDIPEGTFSNMIQSNVRFGSDGHLNIVHKRSKFSSKIKELIIETIFNLSNSIIHEISKFKQSEIVKGLFSYTHGMFISKSLIRNINSFYYYNRLPSSNFDDHWDLLNSFFEKVLNMVKKSCILFEGRLFLPDMHTAKILSKYFLSDMYGIPSIFHKKIELSDDPVSTYNIKSPGDDTIDSYTKVESNLPEESKFIPKINPNWNQMLITSLNIYELALSMIKLDKEEFENHFINKMKQSSLVKKHFNAKESIAIDLSITYARIKGYILESFYPLLKESEEEIKNTIKIHDGITLSGLEHAYVSNEKFFTKLREFRGKLIKRIKDSSDSTLSDLIQYLIHLKPKTGAHKKILMKKKRRVTFSKSIAQLLIKNISSVPEKVVNAIKMLPPSKLVEEHFSLFYNLYIDNVSLLKVKSAFDFTREKVMNDPILVSLVDKISLDMVSKFGNRKNSRVSISTYKIINSNIVTDKLSTYNYIRKLVREEVILLKNNISESIMVMYGDKIKTADQKIKNEILDKLESDLIETSIKLYRGLCVKTYKSKIATSQKCSL
;
A
#
# COMPACT_ATOMS: atom_id res chain seq x y z
N MET A 1 -30.55 8.41 30.60
CA MET A 1 -31.91 8.74 30.13
C MET A 1 -32.17 8.03 28.81
N TYR A 2 -32.95 6.96 28.85
CA TYR A 2 -34.11 6.77 27.96
C TYR A 2 -35.28 7.67 28.49
N PRO A 3 -36.51 7.67 27.94
CA PRO A 3 -37.05 7.01 26.73
C PRO A 3 -37.81 8.00 25.79
N TYR A 4 -38.42 7.50 24.71
CA TYR A 4 -39.89 7.39 24.62
C TYR A 4 -40.32 6.45 23.48
N CYS A 5 -41.11 5.43 23.83
CA CYS A 5 -41.98 4.69 22.92
C CYS A 5 -43.42 5.15 23.18
N SER A 6 -44.35 4.94 22.24
CA SER A 6 -45.76 4.77 22.61
C SER A 6 -46.20 3.37 22.23
N ARG A 7 -46.75 2.65 23.21
CA ARG A 7 -47.72 1.57 22.97
C ARG A 7 -49.10 2.21 22.77
N ASP A 8 -50.09 1.40 22.40
CA ASP A 8 -51.11 0.98 23.36
C ASP A 8 -51.62 -0.42 23.01
N ASN A 9 -52.03 -1.16 24.04
CA ASN A 9 -52.65 -2.48 23.95
C ASN A 9 -54.13 -2.35 24.32
N LEU A 10 -55.00 -3.20 23.77
CA LEU A 10 -56.06 -3.90 24.52
C LEU A 10 -56.73 -4.96 23.63
N ASP A 11 -56.70 -6.22 24.08
CA ASP A 11 -57.68 -7.25 23.68
C ASP A 11 -59.00 -7.02 24.44
N ILE A 12 -60.13 -7.41 23.85
CA ILE A 12 -61.16 -8.30 24.45
C ILE A 12 -62.43 -8.37 23.58
N SER A 13 -62.83 -9.61 23.26
CA SER A 13 -64.15 -10.16 22.86
C SER A 13 -65.05 -9.49 21.80
N ASP A 14 -65.50 -10.35 20.88
CA ASP A 14 -66.84 -10.47 20.29
C ASP A 14 -67.97 -9.59 20.85
N ILE A 15 -68.78 -9.01 19.96
CA ILE A 15 -70.20 -9.39 19.78
C ILE A 15 -70.83 -8.65 18.59
N ASP A 16 -71.78 -9.38 17.99
CA ASP A 16 -72.65 -9.15 16.85
C ASP A 16 -73.28 -7.75 16.56
N GLU A 17 -73.69 -7.68 15.28
CA GLU A 17 -74.96 -7.14 14.79
C GLU A 17 -75.24 -5.62 14.62
N THR A 18 -75.65 -5.35 13.37
CA THR A 18 -76.81 -4.54 12.96
C THR A 18 -76.67 -3.07 12.56
N ASN A 19 -76.93 -2.89 11.26
CA ASN A 19 -77.97 -2.02 10.71
C ASN A 19 -77.69 -0.52 10.45
N ASN A 20 -77.85 -0.20 9.16
CA ASN A 20 -78.65 0.92 8.63
C ASN A 20 -78.10 2.34 8.90
N ALA A 21 -78.04 3.28 7.95
CA ALA A 21 -78.76 3.38 6.70
C ALA A 21 -78.38 4.70 5.96
N VAL A 22 -78.61 4.71 4.64
CA VAL A 22 -79.22 5.85 3.91
C VAL A 22 -78.38 7.11 3.66
N ASN A 23 -77.86 7.17 2.42
CA ASN A 23 -78.08 8.25 1.44
C ASN A 23 -77.40 9.64 1.63
N SER A 24 -76.99 10.38 0.58
CA SER A 24 -76.95 10.13 -0.89
C SER A 24 -76.44 11.37 -1.66
N ILE A 25 -76.22 11.24 -3.00
CA ILE A 25 -76.59 12.25 -4.06
C ILE A 25 -75.72 13.55 -4.11
N ILE A 26 -75.12 14.07 -5.20
CA ILE A 26 -75.02 13.85 -6.69
C ILE A 26 -73.61 14.37 -7.11
N GLY A 27 -72.91 14.01 -8.20
CA GLY A 27 -73.12 13.02 -9.28
C GLY A 27 -72.45 13.44 -10.62
N SER A 28 -72.84 12.76 -11.70
CA SER A 28 -72.57 12.97 -13.15
C SER A 28 -71.21 12.58 -13.80
N ASN A 29 -71.29 11.50 -14.61
CA ASN A 29 -70.90 11.40 -16.04
C ASN A 29 -69.40 11.32 -16.44
N ASP A 30 -68.96 10.56 -17.47
CA ASP A 30 -69.65 9.98 -18.64
C ASP A 30 -69.01 8.65 -19.18
N ASP A 31 -69.87 7.76 -19.69
CA ASP A 31 -69.76 6.97 -20.94
C ASP A 31 -68.61 6.00 -21.34
N ASN A 32 -68.95 4.70 -21.27
CA ASN A 32 -69.25 3.79 -22.42
C ASN A 32 -68.19 2.95 -23.20
N VAL A 33 -68.61 1.68 -23.41
CA VAL A 33 -68.58 0.88 -24.68
C VAL A 33 -67.49 -0.20 -24.96
N LEU A 34 -67.92 -1.48 -24.78
CA LEU A 34 -67.69 -2.75 -25.53
C LEU A 34 -66.24 -3.23 -25.90
N TYR A 35 -65.96 -4.52 -26.18
CA TYR A 35 -66.78 -5.68 -26.60
C TYR A 35 -66.37 -7.02 -25.93
N GLN A 36 -67.24 -8.03 -26.02
CA GLN A 36 -67.12 -9.40 -25.50
C GLN A 36 -66.34 -10.37 -26.41
N ASP A 37 -65.87 -11.52 -25.87
CA ASP A 37 -66.42 -12.88 -26.15
C ASP A 37 -65.49 -13.97 -25.56
N GLN A 38 -65.96 -14.82 -24.63
CA GLN A 38 -66.77 -16.06 -24.79
C GLN A 38 -65.96 -17.28 -25.30
N LEU A 39 -65.68 -18.23 -24.39
CA LEU A 39 -66.33 -19.55 -24.19
C LEU A 39 -65.69 -20.65 -25.07
N LEU A 40 -64.94 -21.62 -24.51
CA LEU A 40 -65.35 -22.79 -23.69
C LEU A 40 -65.92 -23.93 -24.54
N ASN A 41 -65.27 -25.10 -24.49
CA ASN A 41 -65.93 -26.39 -24.69
C ASN A 41 -65.18 -27.51 -23.95
N GLN A 42 -65.95 -28.51 -23.52
CA GLN A 42 -65.57 -29.64 -22.66
C GLN A 42 -64.93 -30.78 -23.54
N ASP A 43 -64.55 -31.98 -23.10
CA ASP A 43 -65.06 -32.85 -22.02
C ASP A 43 -64.04 -34.01 -21.69
N PRO A 44 -64.33 -35.20 -21.10
CA PRO A 44 -63.77 -35.54 -19.77
C PRO A 44 -63.04 -36.92 -19.66
N PHE A 45 -62.84 -37.39 -18.41
CA PHE A 45 -62.32 -38.70 -17.92
C PHE A 45 -60.79 -38.93 -17.90
N LEU A 46 -60.20 -38.98 -16.69
CA LEU A 46 -59.97 -40.25 -15.96
C LEU A 46 -59.47 -39.99 -14.52
N ASN A 47 -59.99 -40.76 -13.54
CA ASN A 47 -59.42 -40.87 -12.19
C ASN A 47 -58.40 -42.03 -12.17
N GLN A 48 -57.18 -41.81 -11.65
CA GLN A 48 -56.53 -42.61 -10.59
C GLN A 48 -55.05 -42.22 -10.38
N ASP A 49 -54.60 -42.37 -9.13
CA ASP A 49 -53.22 -42.45 -8.63
C ASP A 49 -52.21 -41.34 -8.99
N LEU A 50 -52.14 -40.29 -8.14
CA LEU A 50 -50.94 -39.45 -8.06
C LEU A 50 -50.71 -38.78 -6.68
N ASP A 51 -50.57 -39.58 -5.62
CA ASP A 51 -50.35 -39.06 -4.25
C ASP A 51 -49.04 -39.55 -3.57
N ALA A 52 -48.05 -39.94 -4.40
CA ALA A 52 -46.70 -40.32 -3.93
C ALA A 52 -45.55 -39.53 -4.62
N THR A 53 -45.86 -38.69 -5.61
CA THR A 53 -44.84 -38.12 -6.53
C THR A 53 -44.77 -36.59 -6.52
N LEU A 54 -45.49 -35.89 -5.61
CA LEU A 54 -45.38 -34.44 -5.44
C LEU A 54 -44.35 -34.02 -4.37
N SER A 55 -44.21 -34.79 -3.29
CA SER A 55 -43.29 -34.44 -2.19
C SER A 55 -41.80 -34.44 -2.60
N SER A 56 -41.43 -35.26 -3.59
CA SER A 56 -40.04 -35.34 -4.12
C SER A 56 -39.67 -34.17 -5.06
N TYR A 57 -40.65 -33.39 -5.53
CA TYR A 57 -40.42 -32.33 -6.52
C TYR A 57 -40.40 -30.91 -5.94
N ILE A 58 -41.03 -30.70 -4.77
CA ILE A 58 -41.07 -29.39 -4.10
C ILE A 58 -39.74 -29.08 -3.40
N ASP A 59 -39.09 -30.07 -2.76
CA ASP A 59 -37.76 -29.91 -2.15
C ASP A 59 -36.63 -29.62 -3.17
N LYS A 60 -36.90 -29.78 -4.47
CA LYS A 60 -35.95 -29.48 -5.55
C LYS A 60 -36.10 -28.10 -6.20
N LEU A 61 -37.13 -27.33 -5.83
CA LEU A 61 -37.44 -26.04 -6.44
C LEU A 61 -37.19 -24.82 -5.54
N ILE A 62 -36.68 -25.01 -4.32
CA ILE A 62 -36.34 -23.93 -3.37
C ILE A 62 -34.84 -23.56 -3.40
N ASN A 63 -33.98 -24.32 -4.09
CA ASN A 63 -32.51 -24.17 -4.04
C ASN A 63 -31.82 -23.59 -5.29
N GLU A 64 -32.55 -22.96 -6.23
CA GLU A 64 -31.95 -22.24 -7.38
C GLU A 64 -32.37 -20.77 -7.45
N GLN A 65 -31.79 -19.94 -6.59
CA GLN A 65 -31.97 -18.48 -6.65
C GLN A 65 -30.77 -17.80 -7.35
N SER A 66 -30.96 -17.51 -8.64
CA SER A 66 -30.28 -16.48 -9.46
C SER A 66 -28.77 -16.24 -9.25
N PHE A 67 -27.95 -16.83 -10.12
CA PHE A 67 -26.59 -16.35 -10.38
C PHE A 67 -26.60 -14.98 -11.10
N SER A 68 -26.57 -13.89 -10.35
CA SER A 68 -26.36 -12.54 -10.93
C SER A 68 -25.67 -11.56 -9.97
N ASP A 69 -24.60 -11.99 -9.29
CA ASP A 69 -23.72 -11.11 -8.49
C ASP A 69 -22.25 -11.59 -8.57
N PHE A 70 -21.65 -11.46 -9.74
CA PHE A 70 -20.19 -11.61 -9.93
C PHE A 70 -19.65 -10.39 -10.67
N LEU A 71 -19.30 -9.34 -9.90
CA LEU A 71 -18.23 -8.36 -10.17
C LEU A 71 -18.15 -7.28 -9.05
N ASN A 72 -18.09 -7.71 -7.79
CA ASN A 72 -17.62 -6.85 -6.70
C ASN A 72 -16.18 -7.25 -6.36
N PHE A 73 -15.26 -6.31 -6.48
CA PHE A 73 -13.86 -6.49 -6.09
C PHE A 73 -13.77 -6.63 -4.56
N PRO A 74 -13.01 -7.59 -4.01
CA PRO A 74 -12.61 -7.52 -2.62
C PRO A 74 -11.69 -6.30 -2.44
N VAL A 75 -11.98 -5.48 -1.43
CA VAL A 75 -11.00 -4.54 -0.89
C VAL A 75 -10.16 -5.34 0.11
N ASP A 76 -8.92 -5.63 -0.25
CA ASP A 76 -7.97 -6.29 0.64
C ASP A 76 -7.54 -5.33 1.76
N ASP A 77 -8.31 -5.28 2.84
CA ASP A 77 -7.89 -4.74 4.13
C ASP A 77 -6.89 -5.71 4.79
N GLU A 78 -5.66 -5.77 4.26
CA GLU A 78 -4.58 -6.50 4.93
C GLU A 78 -4.08 -5.78 6.19
N LEU A 79 -4.31 -6.48 7.29
CA LEU A 79 -3.81 -6.27 8.64
C LEU A 79 -2.33 -5.86 8.72
N LEU A 80 -2.05 -4.63 9.17
CA LEU A 80 -0.85 -4.32 9.95
C LEU A 80 -1.18 -3.32 11.08
N GLN A 81 -1.29 -3.83 12.31
CA GLN A 81 -1.09 -3.04 13.51
C GLN A 81 -0.67 -3.97 14.66
N ASP A 82 0.60 -3.86 15.06
CA ASP A 82 1.13 -4.53 16.25
C ASP A 82 0.58 -3.90 17.53
N ASN A 83 0.41 -4.72 18.56
CA ASN A 83 0.00 -4.27 19.89
C ASN A 83 1.22 -3.81 20.69
N TYR A 84 1.03 -2.81 21.55
CA TYR A 84 1.65 -2.79 22.87
C TYR A 84 0.57 -2.55 23.92
N ASP A 85 0.59 -3.36 24.97
CA ASP A 85 -0.35 -3.28 26.09
C ASP A 85 -0.07 -2.06 26.96
N ASP A 86 -1.12 -1.36 27.37
CA ASP A 86 -1.09 -0.30 28.37
C ASP A 86 -2.16 -0.63 29.41
N ASN A 87 -1.72 -1.14 30.58
CA ASN A 87 -2.48 -1.28 31.84
C ASN A 87 -1.61 -1.98 32.90
N ASN A 88 -0.84 -1.20 33.65
CA ASN A 88 -0.46 -1.49 35.02
C ASN A 88 0.07 -0.20 35.65
N TYR A 89 -0.70 0.39 36.57
CA TYR A 89 -0.20 0.91 37.86
C TYR A 89 -1.34 1.55 38.66
N GLU A 90 -1.67 0.93 39.80
CA GLU A 90 -2.28 1.65 40.92
C GLU A 90 -1.18 2.32 41.76
N GLY A 91 -1.48 3.50 42.32
CA GLY A 91 -0.88 3.99 43.56
C GLY A 91 0.36 4.89 43.46
N LEU A 92 0.16 6.21 43.60
CA LEU A 92 0.68 7.07 44.70
C LEU A 92 0.26 8.55 44.46
N PRO A 93 0.37 9.48 45.45
CA PRO A 93 -0.81 10.18 45.95
C PRO A 93 -1.00 11.58 45.37
N GLY A 94 -2.20 12.13 45.56
CA GLY A 94 -2.58 13.44 45.04
C GLY A 94 -2.01 14.61 45.85
N ILE A 95 -1.67 15.68 45.11
CA ILE A 95 -1.77 17.10 45.47
C ILE A 95 -2.16 17.79 44.16
N PHE A 96 -3.30 18.49 44.13
CA PHE A 96 -3.59 19.69 43.33
C PHE A 96 -5.09 20.00 43.40
N GLU A 97 -5.49 20.74 44.44
CA GLU A 97 -6.73 21.50 44.40
C GLU A 97 -6.56 22.66 43.41
N PHE A 98 -7.46 22.75 42.42
CA PHE A 98 -7.49 23.89 41.51
C PHE A 98 -8.26 25.05 42.13
N ASN A 99 -7.53 25.97 42.77
CA ASN A 99 -8.08 27.29 43.08
C ASN A 99 -8.31 28.09 41.80
N LYS A 100 -9.54 28.57 41.62
CA LYS A 100 -9.87 29.63 40.66
C LYS A 100 -9.15 30.91 41.05
N LEU A 101 -8.63 31.63 40.07
CA LEU A 101 -8.32 33.06 40.18
C LEU A 101 -8.69 33.75 38.87
N ASP A 102 -9.87 34.39 38.87
CA ASP A 102 -10.18 35.52 37.98
C ASP A 102 -9.55 36.79 38.58
N GLY A 103 -9.12 37.74 37.75
CA GLY A 103 -8.64 39.03 38.26
C GLY A 103 -8.02 39.98 37.24
N LEU A 104 -8.85 40.88 36.69
CA LEU A 104 -8.54 42.28 36.30
C LEU A 104 -9.92 42.99 36.24
N SER A 105 -10.41 43.74 37.23
CA SER A 105 -9.90 44.95 37.92
C SER A 105 -10.39 46.27 37.30
N ALA A 106 -11.45 46.84 37.91
CA ALA A 106 -11.81 48.26 38.06
C ALA A 106 -13.19 48.31 38.77
N GLU A 107 -13.56 49.25 39.64
CA GLU A 107 -12.88 50.29 40.44
C GLU A 107 -13.92 50.72 41.51
N GLY A 108 -13.54 51.06 42.75
CA GLY A 108 -14.55 51.53 43.73
C GLY A 108 -14.19 51.53 45.22
N ALA A 109 -13.53 52.60 45.65
CA ALA A 109 -13.67 53.32 46.94
C ALA A 109 -13.87 52.58 48.30
N VAL A 110 -12.94 52.86 49.24
CA VAL A 110 -13.18 53.22 50.68
C VAL A 110 -13.82 52.12 51.56
N GLU A 111 -13.23 51.64 52.66
CA GLU A 111 -12.83 52.41 53.87
C GLU A 111 -11.78 51.66 54.74
N ASN A 112 -11.25 52.30 55.79
CA ASN A 112 -10.12 51.83 56.60
C ASN A 112 -10.50 50.75 57.64
N PHE A 113 -9.52 49.96 58.10
CA PHE A 113 -9.05 50.02 59.51
C PHE A 113 -7.72 49.25 59.74
N ASP A 114 -6.97 49.73 60.74
CA ASP A 114 -5.69 49.21 61.25
C ASP A 114 -5.77 47.77 61.81
N ASP A 115 -4.67 47.01 61.74
CA ASP A 115 -3.78 46.80 62.91
C ASP A 115 -2.60 45.83 62.61
N GLY A 116 -1.47 46.00 63.32
CA GLY A 116 -0.88 44.82 63.99
C GLY A 116 0.42 44.13 63.51
N GLN A 117 1.34 44.78 62.80
CA GLN A 117 2.81 44.72 63.04
C GLN A 117 3.55 43.31 63.18
N PRO A 118 4.85 43.18 63.57
CA PRO A 118 5.87 42.66 62.63
C PRO A 118 6.73 41.44 63.08
N SER A 119 7.49 40.81 62.16
CA SER A 119 8.84 40.23 62.49
C SER A 119 9.74 39.89 61.27
N THR A 120 10.83 40.64 61.12
CA THR A 120 12.26 40.21 61.03
C THR A 120 12.66 38.96 60.20
N SER A 121 13.42 39.12 59.09
CA SER A 121 14.92 39.07 58.97
C SER A 121 15.54 37.65 59.00
N ALA A 122 16.60 37.27 58.29
CA ALA A 122 17.63 37.93 57.46
C ALA A 122 18.05 36.94 56.32
N GLY A 123 18.88 37.21 55.30
CA GLY A 123 19.75 38.35 54.98
C GLY A 123 21.18 37.89 54.66
N ILE A 124 21.51 37.67 53.37
CA ILE A 124 22.90 37.46 52.90
C ILE A 124 23.19 38.35 51.68
N LYS A 125 24.34 39.03 51.74
CA LYS A 125 24.84 40.05 50.81
C LYS A 125 25.33 39.47 49.49
N ARG A 126 25.29 40.26 48.41
CA ARG A 126 26.46 40.47 47.52
C ARG A 126 26.36 41.75 46.66
N SER A 127 27.38 42.60 46.84
CA SER A 127 28.04 43.51 45.86
C SER A 127 27.23 44.13 44.72
N SER A 128 27.03 45.44 44.82
CA SER A 128 26.75 46.38 43.74
C SER A 128 27.99 46.67 42.86
N ILE A 129 27.77 46.88 41.57
CA ILE A 129 28.61 47.69 40.66
C ILE A 129 27.64 48.56 39.84
N GLU A 130 27.99 49.83 39.62
CA GLU A 130 27.17 50.87 39.01
C GLU A 130 27.30 50.95 37.47
N CYS A 131 26.55 51.90 36.90
CA CYS A 131 26.52 52.41 35.53
C CYS A 131 25.56 51.70 34.56
N GLU A 132 24.69 52.36 33.80
CA GLU A 132 24.15 53.72 33.74
C GLU A 132 23.15 53.66 32.57
N LEU A 133 21.93 54.19 32.73
CA LEU A 133 20.91 54.20 31.67
C LEU A 133 20.93 55.56 30.95
N PRO A 134 20.88 55.58 29.60
CA PRO A 134 20.30 56.68 28.86
C PRO A 134 18.92 56.29 28.33
N GLN A 135 17.88 57.02 28.77
CA GLN A 135 16.58 57.03 28.11
C GLN A 135 16.67 57.77 26.77
N THR A 136 15.93 57.31 25.76
CA THR A 136 15.36 58.19 24.73
C THR A 136 14.28 57.46 23.91
N GLU A 137 13.04 57.97 23.95
CA GLU A 137 12.05 57.71 22.89
C GLU A 137 12.47 58.46 21.60
N PRO A 138 11.93 58.09 20.42
CA PRO A 138 10.89 58.98 19.89
C PRO A 138 9.76 58.34 19.07
N SER A 139 8.58 58.92 19.26
CA SER A 139 7.39 59.02 18.39
C SER A 139 7.42 58.49 16.94
N HIS A 140 6.32 57.84 16.53
CA HIS A 140 5.84 57.84 15.15
C HIS A 140 4.51 58.60 15.01
N LYS A 141 4.47 59.58 14.08
CA LYS A 141 3.26 60.34 13.72
C LYS A 141 2.46 59.65 12.61
N ILE A 142 1.15 59.90 12.65
CA ILE A 142 0.13 59.45 11.71
C ILE A 142 0.22 60.23 10.39
N ILE A 143 0.02 59.54 9.26
CA ILE A 143 -0.53 60.14 8.02
C ILE A 143 -1.64 59.22 7.50
N LYS A 144 -2.84 59.78 7.31
CA LYS A 144 -3.92 59.23 6.48
C LYS A 144 -3.99 60.05 5.19
N GLN A 145 -4.36 59.43 4.07
CA GLN A 145 -5.20 60.14 3.09
C GLN A 145 -5.94 59.17 2.16
N ASP A 146 -7.23 59.43 1.99
CA ASP A 146 -8.13 58.81 1.01
C ASP A 146 -7.96 59.48 -0.36
N ILE A 147 -8.19 58.75 -1.45
CA ILE A 147 -8.72 59.32 -2.71
C ILE A 147 -9.73 58.31 -3.29
N ASN A 148 -10.89 58.81 -3.72
CA ASN A 148 -11.97 58.07 -4.36
C ASN A 148 -12.11 58.44 -5.85
N GLU A 149 -12.79 57.56 -6.59
CA GLU A 149 -13.65 57.82 -7.75
C GLU A 149 -13.12 58.14 -9.18
N GLU A 150 -13.62 57.30 -10.10
CA GLU A 150 -14.12 57.56 -11.47
C GLU A 150 -13.26 58.24 -12.55
N ASN A 151 -13.07 57.53 -13.68
CA ASN A 151 -13.99 57.67 -14.82
C ASN A 151 -13.86 56.54 -15.88
N THR A 152 -14.82 56.50 -16.83
CA THR A 152 -15.17 55.33 -17.67
C THR A 152 -14.97 55.51 -19.19
N LEU A 153 -15.14 54.39 -19.92
CA LEU A 153 -15.45 54.25 -21.37
C LEU A 153 -14.33 54.48 -22.42
N GLY A 154 -14.39 53.72 -23.54
CA GLY A 154 -13.54 53.98 -24.72
C GLY A 154 -13.29 52.84 -25.73
N ASP A 155 -14.34 52.16 -26.18
CA ASP A 155 -14.44 51.23 -27.34
C ASP A 155 -13.27 51.01 -28.35
N SER A 156 -12.94 49.72 -28.50
CA SER A 156 -13.02 48.95 -29.77
C SER A 156 -11.85 48.88 -30.80
N ASN A 157 -11.69 47.64 -31.30
CA ASN A 157 -11.58 47.23 -32.71
C ASN A 157 -10.26 47.19 -33.51
N ILE A 158 -9.91 45.94 -33.89
CA ILE A 158 -9.79 45.43 -35.28
C ILE A 158 -8.39 45.22 -35.94
N THR A 159 -8.16 43.94 -36.26
CA THR A 159 -7.31 43.29 -37.30
C THR A 159 -5.78 43.45 -37.37
N ALA A 160 -5.13 42.31 -37.11
CA ALA A 160 -4.32 41.53 -38.06
C ALA A 160 -3.26 42.21 -38.96
N ALA A 161 -1.99 41.86 -38.72
CA ALA A 161 -1.14 41.19 -39.73
C ALA A 161 0.10 40.53 -39.08
N GLU A 162 0.33 39.26 -39.38
CA GLU A 162 1.64 38.59 -39.37
C GLU A 162 2.48 39.11 -40.58
N PRO A 163 3.82 38.88 -40.75
CA PRO A 163 4.70 37.95 -40.01
C PRO A 163 6.20 38.39 -39.83
N ILE A 164 7.05 37.43 -39.40
CA ILE A 164 8.46 37.20 -39.82
C ILE A 164 9.64 37.97 -39.13
N ILE A 165 10.52 37.17 -38.48
CA ILE A 165 11.99 37.30 -38.27
C ILE A 165 12.50 38.60 -37.57
N THR A 166 13.13 38.58 -36.39
CA THR A 166 14.51 38.06 -36.13
C THR A 166 14.76 37.86 -34.61
N ALA A 167 15.82 37.13 -34.22
CA ALA A 167 16.14 36.78 -32.82
C ALA A 167 16.53 37.96 -31.90
N PRO A 168 16.23 37.91 -30.59
CA PRO A 168 16.72 38.88 -29.60
C PRO A 168 18.05 38.46 -28.96
N LEU A 169 18.98 39.41 -28.96
CA LEU A 169 20.29 39.33 -28.31
C LEU A 169 20.14 39.56 -26.78
N ILE A 170 20.51 38.58 -25.94
CA ILE A 170 20.52 38.78 -24.47
C ILE A 170 21.88 39.35 -24.04
N LYS A 171 21.95 40.68 -23.86
CA LYS A 171 22.99 41.38 -23.08
C LYS A 171 22.50 42.74 -22.58
N SER A 172 21.96 42.80 -21.35
CA SER A 172 22.04 43.96 -20.42
C SER A 172 21.12 43.83 -19.19
N ALA A 173 21.52 43.03 -18.18
CA ALA A 173 20.82 43.00 -16.88
C ALA A 173 21.73 42.72 -15.67
N GLU A 174 23.04 42.99 -15.76
CA GLU A 174 24.03 42.76 -14.68
C GLU A 174 24.60 44.06 -14.07
N GLN A 175 23.97 45.21 -14.28
CA GLN A 175 24.51 46.53 -13.86
C GLN A 175 23.63 47.32 -12.87
N LEU A 176 22.80 46.65 -12.07
CA LEU A 176 22.00 47.35 -11.04
C LEU A 176 21.85 46.63 -9.69
N VAL A 177 22.81 45.77 -9.33
CA VAL A 177 22.96 45.19 -7.97
C VAL A 177 24.41 45.27 -7.49
N GLN A 178 25.02 46.45 -7.56
CA GLN A 178 26.42 46.65 -7.10
C GLN A 178 26.63 47.83 -6.15
N ASN A 179 25.59 48.62 -5.82
CA ASN A 179 25.70 49.78 -4.92
C ASN A 179 24.64 49.77 -3.82
N GLN A 180 24.86 48.95 -2.78
CA GLN A 180 24.41 49.23 -1.41
C GLN A 180 25.20 48.38 -0.40
N SER A 181 26.48 48.73 -0.22
CA SER A 181 27.27 48.26 0.91
C SER A 181 26.92 49.07 2.16
N ILE A 182 26.48 48.40 3.23
CA ILE A 182 26.44 48.99 4.57
C ILE A 182 27.31 48.13 5.49
N ASN A 183 28.48 48.69 5.84
CA ASN A 183 29.30 48.46 7.02
C ASN A 183 29.19 47.10 7.73
N GLN A 184 29.98 46.13 7.28
CA GLN A 184 30.53 45.13 8.21
C GLN A 184 31.77 45.73 8.89
N GLN A 185 31.63 46.15 10.14
CA GLN A 185 32.81 46.41 10.98
C GLN A 185 33.57 45.10 11.17
N LYS A 186 34.88 45.12 10.87
CA LYS A 186 35.80 44.03 11.23
C LYS A 186 35.91 43.94 12.75
N TYR A 187 35.15 43.04 13.36
CA TYR A 187 35.56 42.44 14.61
C TYR A 187 36.60 41.35 14.29
N THR A 188 37.87 41.66 14.53
CA THR A 188 38.90 40.63 14.72
C THR A 188 38.56 39.85 15.99
N PRO A 189 38.38 38.51 15.93
CA PRO A 189 38.17 37.72 17.13
C PRO A 189 39.49 37.67 17.91
N ASP A 190 39.57 38.45 18.98
CA ASP A 190 40.69 38.39 19.90
C ASP A 190 40.79 36.97 20.46
N THR A 191 41.91 36.30 20.18
CA THR A 191 42.01 34.84 20.31
C THR A 191 42.39 34.43 21.74
N THR A 192 41.70 35.02 22.72
CA THR A 192 41.68 34.47 24.07
C THR A 192 41.12 33.05 23.99
N LYS A 193 41.95 32.05 24.32
CA LYS A 193 41.54 30.64 24.40
C LYS A 193 40.44 30.50 25.46
N GLN A 194 39.19 30.70 25.05
CA GLN A 194 38.02 30.61 25.90
C GLN A 194 37.95 29.15 26.39
N ARG A 195 38.38 28.92 27.64
CA ARG A 195 38.39 27.59 28.25
C ARG A 195 36.96 27.06 28.23
N VAL A 196 36.71 26.13 27.32
CA VAL A 196 35.43 25.42 27.22
C VAL A 196 35.16 24.76 28.56
N MET A 197 34.24 25.33 29.35
CA MET A 197 33.90 24.85 30.68
C MET A 197 33.21 23.49 30.56
N LYS A 198 34.00 22.42 30.67
CA LYS A 198 33.50 21.08 30.97
C LYS A 198 33.01 21.10 32.42
N LYS A 199 31.71 20.93 32.65
CA LYS A 199 31.14 20.84 34.00
C LYS A 199 31.10 19.37 34.40
N GLU A 200 31.60 19.05 35.59
CA GLU A 200 31.35 17.75 36.20
C GLU A 200 29.94 17.76 36.81
N ILE A 201 29.11 16.81 36.40
CA ILE A 201 27.70 16.75 36.81
C ILE A 201 27.44 15.41 37.47
N THR A 202 26.93 15.46 38.70
CA THR A 202 26.50 14.27 39.45
C THR A 202 25.20 13.74 38.87
N LEU A 203 25.25 12.59 38.19
CA LEU A 203 24.05 11.90 37.73
C LEU A 203 23.27 11.34 38.94
N ARG A 204 21.93 11.29 38.83
CA ARG A 204 21.11 10.52 39.78
C ARG A 204 21.45 9.03 39.68
N SER A 205 21.10 8.27 40.71
CA SER A 205 21.18 6.81 40.67
C SER A 205 20.41 6.27 39.47
N TYR A 206 20.99 5.29 38.78
CA TYR A 206 20.39 4.71 37.58
C TYR A 206 18.97 4.18 37.86
N HIS A 207 17.99 4.76 37.17
CA HIS A 207 16.63 4.25 37.10
C HIS A 207 16.21 4.20 35.63
N ARG A 208 15.69 3.06 35.18
CA ARG A 208 15.48 2.78 33.76
C ARG A 208 14.46 3.75 33.16
N ASN A 209 14.88 4.54 32.18
CA ASN A 209 14.01 5.40 31.38
C ASN A 209 13.68 4.71 30.05
N ASP A 210 12.47 4.91 29.52
CA ASP A 210 12.13 4.43 28.17
C ASP A 210 12.35 5.53 27.12
N LEU A 211 13.57 5.58 26.57
CA LEU A 211 14.00 6.59 25.57
C LEU A 211 13.21 6.57 24.25
N TYR A 212 12.36 5.55 24.05
CA TYR A 212 11.44 5.42 22.93
C TYR A 212 10.08 6.08 23.17
N TYR A 213 9.78 6.51 24.40
CA TYR A 213 8.51 7.16 24.72
C TYR A 213 8.33 8.44 23.88
N THR A 214 7.15 8.57 23.26
CA THR A 214 6.95 9.55 22.16
C THR A 214 7.10 11.00 22.59
N GLU A 215 6.92 11.29 23.89
CA GLU A 215 7.05 12.62 24.48
C GLU A 215 8.51 13.11 24.56
N PHE A 216 9.48 12.22 24.74
CA PHE A 216 10.91 12.56 24.69
C PHE A 216 11.36 12.99 23.28
N ASN A 217 10.64 12.55 22.24
CA ASN A 217 10.88 12.94 20.85
C ASN A 217 10.03 14.15 20.39
N ALA A 218 9.20 14.74 21.27
CA ALA A 218 8.37 15.90 20.94
C ALA A 218 9.21 17.19 20.89
N SER A 219 9.31 17.80 19.70
CA SER A 219 9.98 19.10 19.52
C SER A 219 9.12 20.25 20.02
N ILE A 220 9.77 21.31 20.52
CA ILE A 220 9.17 22.62 20.82
C ILE A 220 8.18 23.12 19.75
N TYR A 221 8.42 22.85 18.47
CA TYR A 221 7.50 23.21 17.39
C TYR A 221 6.17 22.44 17.41
N LYS A 222 6.17 21.16 17.83
CA LYS A 222 4.93 20.36 18.03
C LYS A 222 4.12 20.91 19.20
N ASP A 223 4.79 21.35 20.27
CA ASP A 223 4.14 21.91 21.45
C ASP A 223 3.57 23.31 21.17
N ALA A 224 4.27 24.12 20.38
CA ALA A 224 3.73 25.39 19.86
C ALA A 224 2.47 25.15 19.00
N ILE A 225 2.48 24.17 18.08
CA ILE A 225 1.31 23.81 17.24
C ILE A 225 0.11 23.36 18.09
N ARG A 226 0.33 22.62 19.18
CA ARG A 226 -0.74 22.22 20.11
C ARG A 226 -1.37 23.42 20.82
N ARG A 227 -0.64 24.52 21.01
CA ARG A 227 -1.07 25.71 21.76
C ARG A 227 -1.58 26.86 20.89
N ILE A 228 -1.37 26.85 19.56
CA ILE A 228 -1.82 27.95 18.68
C ILE A 228 -3.28 28.31 18.92
N ASN A 229 -3.57 29.61 18.89
CA ASN A 229 -4.94 30.08 18.95
C ASN A 229 -5.59 30.01 17.56
N ILE A 230 -6.84 29.55 17.53
CA ILE A 230 -7.67 29.38 16.32
C ILE A 230 -8.69 30.54 16.30
N ASP A 231 -9.02 31.06 15.11
CA ASP A 231 -10.03 32.13 14.96
C ASP A 231 -9.69 33.42 15.74
N ASN A 232 -8.43 33.86 15.69
CA ASN A 232 -7.91 35.02 16.45
C ASN A 232 -8.68 36.34 16.22
N ASP A 233 -9.25 36.52 15.02
CA ASP A 233 -10.07 37.68 14.63
C ASP A 233 -11.58 37.45 14.84
N GLY A 234 -11.96 36.24 15.25
CA GLY A 234 -13.34 35.78 15.40
C GLY A 234 -14.13 35.74 14.09
N LEU A 235 -13.49 35.73 12.91
CA LEU A 235 -14.19 35.72 11.61
C LEU A 235 -15.06 34.46 11.44
N PHE A 236 -14.58 33.29 11.85
CA PHE A 236 -15.38 32.07 11.81
C PHE A 236 -16.55 32.20 12.80
N ARG A 237 -16.31 32.54 14.07
CA ARG A 237 -17.36 32.79 15.06
C ARG A 237 -18.43 33.78 14.57
N LYS A 238 -18.04 34.91 13.97
CA LYS A 238 -18.95 35.91 13.39
C LYS A 238 -19.77 35.33 12.23
N THR A 239 -19.15 34.53 11.38
CA THR A 239 -19.81 33.84 10.25
C THR A 239 -20.86 32.84 10.75
N ILE A 240 -20.51 31.98 11.72
CA ILE A 240 -21.46 31.02 12.30
C ILE A 240 -22.62 31.74 12.99
N LEU A 241 -22.35 32.81 13.75
CA LEU A 241 -23.39 33.60 14.41
C LEU A 241 -24.34 34.27 13.41
N LYS A 242 -23.83 34.83 12.31
CA LYS A 242 -24.64 35.44 11.24
C LYS A 242 -25.58 34.43 10.58
N GLU A 243 -25.07 33.23 10.27
CA GLU A 243 -25.87 32.13 9.69
C GLU A 243 -26.91 31.54 10.65
N LEU A 244 -26.74 31.73 11.96
CA LEU A 244 -27.67 31.28 13.00
C LEU A 244 -28.64 32.38 13.48
N ASP A 245 -28.46 33.63 13.06
CA ASP A 245 -29.18 34.80 13.61
C ASP A 245 -30.71 34.63 13.55
N SER A 246 -31.26 34.12 12.44
CA SER A 246 -32.70 33.83 12.33
C SER A 246 -33.18 32.81 13.37
N THR A 247 -32.48 31.68 13.51
CA THR A 247 -32.79 30.62 14.48
C THR A 247 -32.60 31.05 15.95
N LEU A 248 -31.74 32.05 16.20
CA LEU A 248 -31.53 32.63 17.54
C LEU A 248 -32.61 33.68 17.88
N ARG A 249 -33.04 34.49 16.90
CA ARG A 249 -34.16 35.44 17.02
C ARG A 249 -35.49 34.73 17.26
N GLU A 250 -35.77 33.64 16.54
CA GLU A 250 -36.94 32.77 16.77
C GLU A 250 -37.03 32.25 18.22
N LYS A 251 -35.90 32.20 18.92
CA LYS A 251 -35.80 31.74 20.32
C LYS A 251 -35.67 32.88 21.33
N GLY A 252 -35.77 34.14 20.90
CA GLY A 252 -35.70 35.32 21.75
C GLY A 252 -34.30 35.61 22.35
N LEU A 253 -33.23 35.09 21.75
CA LEU A 253 -31.88 35.18 22.33
C LEU A 253 -31.01 36.22 21.61
N THR A 254 -30.95 37.45 22.15
CA THR A 254 -30.32 38.61 21.48
C THR A 254 -28.87 38.90 21.91
N LYS A 255 -28.39 38.39 23.05
CA LYS A 255 -27.02 38.59 23.56
C LYS A 255 -26.44 37.27 24.07
N LEU A 256 -25.77 36.53 23.19
CA LEU A 256 -25.26 35.20 23.46
C LEU A 256 -23.74 35.10 23.30
N PHE A 257 -23.08 34.43 24.22
CA PHE A 257 -21.73 33.91 24.02
C PHE A 257 -21.82 32.48 23.46
N ALA A 258 -21.36 32.29 22.23
CA ALA A 258 -21.26 30.98 21.59
C ALA A 258 -19.91 30.33 21.93
N ASP A 259 -19.95 29.12 22.45
CA ASP A 259 -18.78 28.31 22.78
C ASP A 259 -18.41 27.39 21.60
N PHE A 260 -17.24 27.65 21.03
CA PHE A 260 -16.63 26.88 19.93
C PHE A 260 -15.38 26.11 20.37
N PHE A 261 -15.15 25.95 21.69
CA PHE A 261 -13.94 25.32 22.24
C PHE A 261 -13.68 23.93 21.63
N ASP A 262 -14.72 23.10 21.52
CA ASP A 262 -14.63 21.77 20.90
C ASP A 262 -14.22 21.84 19.43
N THR A 263 -14.81 22.75 18.64
CA THR A 263 -14.43 22.95 17.23
C THR A 263 -12.98 23.44 17.10
N TYR A 264 -12.55 24.40 17.90
CA TYR A 264 -11.16 24.89 17.87
C TYR A 264 -10.15 23.84 18.36
N SER A 265 -10.53 23.01 19.33
CA SER A 265 -9.75 21.85 19.77
C SER A 265 -9.63 20.80 18.65
N ASN A 266 -10.74 20.47 17.98
CA ASN A 266 -10.75 19.58 16.82
C ASN A 266 -9.94 20.13 15.63
N VAL A 267 -9.98 21.43 15.36
CA VAL A 267 -9.15 22.08 14.34
C VAL A 267 -7.66 21.96 14.68
N ARG A 268 -7.26 22.23 15.93
CA ARG A 268 -5.88 22.02 16.39
C ARG A 268 -5.43 20.57 16.24
N LYS A 269 -6.30 19.62 16.60
CA LYS A 269 -6.03 18.19 16.44
C LYS A 269 -5.87 17.82 14.97
N TYR A 270 -6.82 18.19 14.12
CA TYR A 270 -6.78 17.95 12.67
C TYR A 270 -5.52 18.51 12.01
N ILE A 271 -5.13 19.74 12.37
CA ILE A 271 -3.87 20.36 11.89
C ILE A 271 -2.66 19.59 12.42
N SER A 272 -2.66 19.18 13.69
CA SER A 272 -1.56 18.38 14.28
C SER A 272 -1.42 17.03 13.57
N ASP A 273 -2.52 16.29 13.39
CA ASP A 273 -2.55 14.97 12.76
C ASP A 273 -2.00 15.01 11.32
N ILE A 274 -2.23 16.10 10.59
CA ILE A 274 -1.72 16.29 9.22
C ILE A 274 -0.28 16.83 9.20
N ILE A 275 0.09 17.74 10.10
CA ILE A 275 1.42 18.40 10.08
C ILE A 275 2.50 17.54 10.74
N PHE A 276 2.18 16.79 11.80
CA PHE A 276 3.17 16.04 12.60
C PHE A 276 3.96 14.97 11.83
N PRO A 277 3.39 14.24 10.85
CA PRO A 277 4.17 13.39 9.95
C PRO A 277 5.28 14.17 9.25
N PHE A 278 4.95 15.31 8.62
CA PHE A 278 5.92 16.13 7.89
C PHE A 278 6.97 16.79 8.78
N LEU A 279 6.61 17.18 10.02
CA LEU A 279 7.60 17.66 10.99
C LEU A 279 8.67 16.62 11.30
N SER A 280 8.30 15.34 11.27
CA SER A 280 9.24 14.25 11.53
C SER A 280 10.27 14.08 10.40
N ASP A 281 9.96 14.53 9.17
CA ASP A 281 10.94 14.66 8.07
C ASP A 281 11.82 15.92 8.21
N ILE A 282 11.22 17.03 8.66
CA ILE A 282 11.85 18.36 8.68
C ILE A 282 12.86 18.46 9.83
N ILE A 283 12.43 18.12 11.05
CA ILE A 283 13.18 18.35 12.29
C ILE A 283 14.58 17.72 12.27
N PRO A 284 14.80 16.45 11.85
CA PRO A 284 16.15 15.86 11.83
C PRO A 284 17.17 16.66 10.99
N ASN A 285 16.70 17.42 10.00
CA ASN A 285 17.52 18.17 9.04
C ASN A 285 17.36 19.69 9.16
N ALA A 286 16.74 20.18 10.24
CA ALA A 286 16.44 21.59 10.45
C ALA A 286 16.16 21.95 11.92
N ASP A 287 16.58 21.13 12.90
CA ASP A 287 16.43 21.49 14.32
C ASP A 287 17.43 22.58 14.73
N VAL A 288 17.17 23.22 15.86
CA VAL A 288 18.06 24.24 16.41
C VAL A 288 19.39 23.60 16.85
N LEU A 289 20.51 24.16 16.38
CA LEU A 289 21.83 23.77 16.85
C LEU A 289 22.09 24.39 18.23
N ILE A 290 21.97 23.57 19.27
CA ILE A 290 22.25 23.97 20.65
C ILE A 290 23.76 23.91 20.90
N THR A 291 24.39 25.05 21.13
CA THR A 291 25.83 25.18 21.43
C THR A 291 26.07 25.50 22.92
N PRO A 292 27.27 25.21 23.48
CA PRO A 292 27.58 25.55 24.86
C PRO A 292 27.54 27.06 25.09
N GLY A 293 27.13 27.47 26.28
CA GLY A 293 27.00 28.88 26.65
C GLY A 293 25.73 29.58 26.18
N MET A 294 24.88 28.94 25.35
CA MET A 294 23.55 29.49 25.04
C MET A 294 22.69 29.61 26.30
N SER A 295 22.11 30.79 26.52
CA SER A 295 21.06 31.01 27.51
C SER A 295 19.70 30.49 27.02
N ILE A 296 18.72 30.43 27.92
CA ILE A 296 17.33 30.10 27.56
C ILE A 296 16.77 31.12 26.54
N SER A 297 17.15 32.39 26.65
CA SER A 297 16.77 33.46 25.71
C SER A 297 17.37 33.23 24.32
N ASP A 298 18.65 32.83 24.24
CA ASP A 298 19.31 32.52 22.95
C ASP A 298 18.68 31.31 22.27
N MET A 299 18.31 30.29 23.06
CA MET A 299 17.61 29.11 22.56
C MET A 299 16.21 29.47 22.05
N LYS A 300 15.44 30.27 22.79
CA LYS A 300 14.13 30.80 22.38
C LYS A 300 14.22 31.60 21.07
N PHE A 301 15.17 32.53 21.00
CA PHE A 301 15.44 33.32 19.78
C PHE A 301 15.84 32.44 18.59
N SER A 302 16.66 31.42 18.82
CA SER A 302 17.09 30.47 17.78
C SER A 302 15.93 29.62 17.24
N CYS A 303 15.01 29.20 18.12
CA CYS A 303 13.76 28.52 17.72
C CYS A 303 12.89 29.40 16.82
N MET A 304 12.75 30.69 17.16
CA MET A 304 11.96 31.67 16.40
C MET A 304 12.63 32.09 15.09
N SER A 305 13.97 32.07 15.01
CA SER A 305 14.76 32.54 13.87
C SER A 305 15.15 31.44 12.86
N ASN A 306 14.64 30.22 13.03
CA ASN A 306 15.00 29.04 12.24
C ASN A 306 14.40 29.05 10.81
N LYS A 307 14.98 29.85 9.91
CA LYS A 307 14.53 30.02 8.53
C LYS A 307 14.38 28.69 7.78
N ILE A 308 15.33 27.76 7.93
CA ILE A 308 15.33 26.47 7.24
C ILE A 308 14.13 25.62 7.64
N PHE A 309 13.78 25.60 8.93
CA PHE A 309 12.57 24.93 9.42
C PHE A 309 11.31 25.57 8.83
N PHE A 310 11.17 26.90 8.93
CA PHE A 310 9.95 27.59 8.51
C PHE A 310 9.75 27.62 6.98
N GLU A 311 10.79 27.69 6.17
CA GLU A 311 10.69 27.52 4.71
C GLU A 311 10.21 26.12 4.32
N LYS A 312 10.76 25.08 4.96
CA LYS A 312 10.34 23.68 4.72
C LYS A 312 8.88 23.46 5.18
N LEU A 313 8.50 24.02 6.33
CA LEU A 313 7.13 23.95 6.83
C LEU A 313 6.16 24.67 5.89
N THR A 314 6.49 25.88 5.43
CA THR A 314 5.63 26.68 4.54
C THR A 314 5.34 25.95 3.23
N LYS A 315 6.36 25.38 2.58
CA LYS A 315 6.22 24.54 1.37
C LYS A 315 5.34 23.30 1.57
N LYS A 316 5.30 22.74 2.79
CA LYS A 316 4.39 21.62 3.15
C LYS A 316 2.97 22.14 3.41
N CYS A 317 2.80 23.25 4.13
CA CYS A 317 1.50 23.89 4.35
C CYS A 317 0.83 24.29 3.03
N GLU A 318 1.56 24.85 2.06
CA GLU A 318 1.05 25.17 0.72
C GLU A 318 0.46 23.94 0.02
N LYS A 319 1.18 22.81 0.07
CA LYS A 319 0.68 21.53 -0.46
C LYS A 319 -0.58 21.07 0.28
N ILE A 320 -0.57 21.06 1.61
CA ILE A 320 -1.70 20.63 2.44
C ILE A 320 -2.93 21.53 2.21
N ILE A 321 -2.74 22.84 2.04
CA ILE A 321 -3.80 23.78 1.67
C ILE A 321 -4.37 23.42 0.30
N GLY A 322 -3.52 23.05 -0.66
CA GLY A 322 -3.94 22.46 -1.93
C GLY A 322 -4.79 21.20 -1.75
N ASP A 323 -4.36 20.28 -0.88
CA ASP A 323 -5.04 19.01 -0.59
C ASP A 323 -6.37 19.21 0.19
N ILE A 324 -6.47 20.23 1.06
CA ILE A 324 -7.71 20.56 1.80
C ILE A 324 -8.69 21.31 0.90
N ARG A 325 -8.23 22.27 0.08
CA ARG A 325 -9.03 22.85 -1.01
C ARG A 325 -9.52 21.75 -1.96
N ALA A 326 -8.74 20.68 -2.11
CA ALA A 326 -9.06 19.56 -2.96
C ALA A 326 -10.10 18.58 -2.38
N ALA A 327 -10.11 18.40 -1.06
CA ALA A 327 -11.00 17.48 -0.37
C ALA A 327 -12.49 17.88 -0.51
N PRO A 328 -13.42 16.92 -0.61
CA PRO A 328 -14.85 17.20 -0.53
C PRO A 328 -15.23 17.64 0.89
N ASP A 329 -16.27 18.46 1.02
CA ASP A 329 -16.59 19.12 2.30
C ASP A 329 -17.03 18.11 3.38
N ASP A 330 -17.71 17.03 3.01
CA ASP A 330 -18.09 15.95 3.92
C ASP A 330 -16.91 15.36 4.72
N SER A 331 -15.69 15.35 4.16
CA SER A 331 -14.47 14.92 4.86
C SER A 331 -14.18 15.69 6.15
N LEU A 332 -14.65 16.94 6.30
CA LEU A 332 -14.44 17.80 7.46
C LEU A 332 -15.59 17.78 8.48
N LEU A 333 -16.68 17.02 8.23
CA LEU A 333 -17.85 16.95 9.12
C LEU A 333 -17.53 16.52 10.56
N HIS A 334 -16.46 15.74 10.74
CA HIS A 334 -16.00 15.24 12.04
C HIS A 334 -15.25 16.30 12.86
N VAL A 335 -14.75 17.37 12.23
CA VAL A 335 -14.03 18.46 12.90
C VAL A 335 -15.00 19.44 13.56
N PHE A 336 -16.19 19.66 12.99
CA PHE A 336 -17.21 20.53 13.57
C PHE A 336 -17.96 19.86 14.74
N GLN A 337 -18.06 20.56 15.88
CA GLN A 337 -18.73 20.06 17.10
C GLN A 337 -20.21 19.70 16.88
N SER A 338 -20.71 18.67 17.57
CA SER A 338 -22.08 18.16 17.36
C SER A 338 -23.18 19.10 17.85
N TYR A 339 -22.89 19.96 18.82
CA TYR A 339 -23.77 21.01 19.32
C TYR A 339 -22.96 22.25 19.73
N ILE A 340 -23.60 23.42 19.71
CA ILE A 340 -23.02 24.69 20.21
C ILE A 340 -23.67 24.97 21.57
N ASN A 341 -22.85 25.11 22.62
CA ASN A 341 -23.33 25.70 23.87
C ASN A 341 -23.43 27.21 23.69
N PHE A 342 -24.54 27.78 24.09
CA PHE A 342 -24.69 29.22 24.25
C PHE A 342 -24.94 29.54 25.72
N SER A 343 -24.22 30.52 26.25
CA SER A 343 -24.52 31.14 27.54
C SER A 343 -25.04 32.55 27.31
N TYR A 344 -26.05 32.94 28.09
CA TYR A 344 -26.59 34.28 28.16
C TYR A 344 -26.74 34.69 29.61
N GLU A 345 -26.46 35.96 29.88
CA GLU A 345 -26.70 36.58 31.17
C GLU A 345 -28.17 36.99 31.25
N ILE A 346 -28.85 36.52 32.30
CA ILE A 346 -30.13 37.07 32.74
C ILE A 346 -29.81 37.87 34.01
N SER A 347 -30.28 39.12 34.06
CA SER A 347 -29.99 40.15 35.07
C SER A 347 -29.57 39.66 36.47
N GLU A 348 -28.36 40.06 36.87
CA GLU A 348 -27.75 40.24 38.20
C GLU A 348 -27.90 39.19 39.33
N ASN A 349 -28.83 38.22 39.29
CA ASN A 349 -29.03 37.28 40.43
C ASN A 349 -29.41 35.83 40.04
N MET A 350 -29.22 35.40 38.79
CA MET A 350 -29.57 34.05 38.33
C MET A 350 -28.39 33.31 37.67
N LYS A 351 -28.21 32.04 38.06
CA LYS A 351 -27.15 31.15 37.54
C LYS A 351 -27.17 31.07 36.01
N ASN A 352 -26.01 31.24 35.37
CA ASN A 352 -25.80 31.15 33.92
C ASN A 352 -26.51 29.94 33.29
N LYS A 353 -27.62 30.18 32.60
CA LYS A 353 -28.36 29.15 31.86
C LYS A 353 -27.63 28.83 30.56
N LYS A 354 -27.22 27.58 30.40
CA LYS A 354 -26.60 27.06 29.17
C LYS A 354 -27.68 26.44 28.28
N PHE A 355 -27.80 26.90 27.05
CA PHE A 355 -28.65 26.30 26.02
C PHE A 355 -27.79 25.56 24.98
N ARG A 356 -28.27 24.43 24.46
CA ARG A 356 -27.58 23.65 23.41
C ARG A 356 -28.33 23.72 22.10
N LEU A 357 -27.67 24.17 21.05
CA LEU A 357 -28.18 24.14 19.68
C LEU A 357 -27.51 23.02 18.89
N PHE A 358 -28.27 22.26 18.11
CA PHE A 358 -27.76 21.23 17.20
C PHE A 358 -27.81 21.73 15.75
N PRO A 359 -26.76 22.43 15.27
CA PRO A 359 -26.72 22.95 13.90
C PRO A 359 -26.72 21.84 12.84
N LYS A 360 -27.30 22.12 11.67
CA LYS A 360 -27.10 21.30 10.46
C LYS A 360 -25.66 21.47 9.96
N ARG A 361 -24.73 20.70 10.53
CA ARG A 361 -23.26 20.83 10.38
C ARG A 361 -22.77 21.08 8.94
N ILE A 362 -23.37 20.43 7.95
CA ILE A 362 -23.08 20.61 6.51
C ILE A 362 -23.05 22.09 6.09
N LYS A 363 -23.96 22.94 6.62
CA LYS A 363 -24.01 24.38 6.30
C LYS A 363 -22.73 25.14 6.68
N PHE A 364 -22.04 24.69 7.71
CA PHE A 364 -20.92 25.41 8.34
C PHE A 364 -19.55 24.92 7.88
N ILE A 365 -19.51 23.86 7.07
CA ILE A 365 -18.25 23.29 6.59
C ILE A 365 -17.46 24.23 5.67
N PRO A 366 -18.05 25.01 4.75
CA PRO A 366 -17.29 25.97 3.95
C PRO A 366 -16.53 26.98 4.82
N ALA A 367 -17.16 27.50 5.88
CA ALA A 367 -16.53 28.40 6.84
C ALA A 367 -15.43 27.69 7.66
N LEU A 368 -15.65 26.43 8.07
CA LEU A 368 -14.65 25.64 8.78
C LEU A 368 -13.42 25.33 7.91
N LYS A 369 -13.64 25.06 6.62
CA LYS A 369 -12.60 24.80 5.62
C LYS A 369 -11.72 26.03 5.42
N ILE A 370 -12.34 27.22 5.35
CA ILE A 370 -11.63 28.51 5.34
C ILE A 370 -10.81 28.68 6.62
N LEU A 371 -11.41 28.49 7.80
CA LEU A 371 -10.71 28.59 9.10
C LEU A 371 -9.46 27.69 9.17
N ILE A 372 -9.56 26.44 8.69
CA ILE A 372 -8.43 25.51 8.65
C ILE A 372 -7.35 25.99 7.66
N ILE A 373 -7.73 26.45 6.46
CA ILE A 373 -6.81 26.99 5.45
C ILE A 373 -6.07 28.22 5.97
N ASP A 374 -6.79 29.17 6.59
CA ASP A 374 -6.21 30.41 7.11
C ASP A 374 -5.27 30.12 8.29
N THR A 375 -5.63 29.17 9.16
CA THR A 375 -4.75 28.71 10.23
C THR A 375 -3.48 28.07 9.69
N LEU A 376 -3.56 27.24 8.64
CA LEU A 376 -2.40 26.62 7.98
C LEU A 376 -1.52 27.64 7.25
N PHE A 377 -2.13 28.64 6.62
CA PHE A 377 -1.41 29.72 5.93
C PHE A 377 -0.69 30.63 6.94
N GLY A 378 -1.33 30.91 8.09
CA GLY A 378 -0.73 31.63 9.21
C GLY A 378 0.23 30.81 10.09
N LEU A 379 0.33 29.49 9.90
CA LEU A 379 0.91 28.56 10.89
C LEU A 379 2.32 28.94 11.34
N THR A 380 3.20 29.30 10.39
CA THR A 380 4.57 29.78 10.66
C THR A 380 4.58 30.96 11.64
N ARG A 381 3.72 31.97 11.43
CA ARG A 381 3.61 33.15 12.29
C ARG A 381 2.99 32.81 13.65
N SER A 382 2.01 31.90 13.66
CA SER A 382 1.37 31.42 14.90
C SER A 382 2.36 30.64 15.77
N ILE A 383 3.20 29.79 15.19
CA ILE A 383 4.27 29.06 15.93
C ILE A 383 5.27 30.04 16.56
N ILE A 384 5.73 31.04 15.80
CA ILE A 384 6.67 32.05 16.32
C ILE A 384 6.05 32.83 17.49
N ARG A 385 4.80 33.29 17.34
CA ARG A 385 4.05 33.97 18.41
C ARG A 385 3.79 33.11 19.65
N GLU A 386 3.69 31.79 19.48
CA GLU A 386 3.43 30.89 20.61
C GLU A 386 4.73 30.53 21.35
N ILE A 387 5.83 30.30 20.63
CA ILE A 387 7.17 30.17 21.23
C ILE A 387 7.56 31.47 21.96
N ASP A 388 7.18 32.65 21.45
CA ASP A 388 7.43 33.93 22.13
C ASP A 388 6.73 34.04 23.50
N LYS A 389 5.63 33.32 23.72
CA LYS A 389 4.96 33.25 25.03
C LYS A 389 5.53 32.19 25.96
N PHE A 390 6.35 31.26 25.47
CA PHE A 390 6.87 30.16 26.29
C PHE A 390 7.74 30.72 27.42
N ASP A 391 7.48 30.22 28.63
CA ASP A 391 8.29 30.49 29.81
C ASP A 391 9.61 29.69 29.76
N GLN A 392 10.45 29.85 30.78
CA GLN A 392 11.73 29.14 30.82
C GLN A 392 11.57 27.61 30.86
N ASN A 393 10.51 27.11 31.51
CA ASN A 393 10.25 25.68 31.63
C ASN A 393 9.77 25.08 30.31
N ASP A 394 8.91 25.79 29.58
CA ASP A 394 8.42 25.40 28.26
C ASP A 394 9.56 25.34 27.23
N ILE A 395 10.49 26.31 27.24
CA ILE A 395 11.68 26.27 26.37
C ILE A 395 12.56 25.05 26.74
N VAL A 396 12.85 24.83 28.02
CA VAL A 396 13.71 23.71 28.47
C VAL A 396 13.04 22.35 28.18
N ARG A 397 11.74 22.18 28.47
CA ARG A 397 11.00 20.94 28.18
C ARG A 397 10.78 20.72 26.67
N GLY A 398 10.70 21.79 25.88
CA GLY A 398 10.57 21.71 24.42
C GLY A 398 11.86 21.30 23.70
N LEU A 399 13.03 21.56 24.30
CA LEU A 399 14.34 21.30 23.71
C LEU A 399 15.14 20.16 24.37
N PHE A 400 14.87 19.86 25.63
CA PHE A 400 15.58 18.85 26.41
C PHE A 400 14.63 17.87 27.11
N SER A 401 15.17 16.80 27.69
CA SER A 401 14.45 15.87 28.55
C SER A 401 15.32 15.46 29.73
N ASP A 402 14.75 15.47 30.93
CA ASP A 402 15.41 15.02 32.14
C ASP A 402 15.61 13.50 32.10
N ILE A 403 16.86 13.08 31.96
CA ILE A 403 17.27 11.68 31.89
C ILE A 403 18.42 11.51 32.90
N HIS A 404 18.21 10.65 33.90
CA HIS A 404 19.12 10.44 35.02
C HIS A 404 19.56 11.72 35.77
N GLY A 405 18.71 12.77 35.80
CA GLY A 405 19.02 14.04 36.48
C GLY A 405 19.75 15.08 35.62
N VAL A 406 19.91 14.83 34.33
CA VAL A 406 20.51 15.77 33.38
C VAL A 406 19.53 16.03 32.24
N PHE A 407 19.36 17.30 31.86
CA PHE A 407 18.51 17.65 30.73
C PHE A 407 19.29 17.43 29.43
N ILE A 408 19.09 16.27 28.82
CA ILE A 408 19.71 15.86 27.54
C ILE A 408 18.92 16.49 26.39
N SER A 409 19.59 17.00 25.36
CA SER A 409 18.88 17.57 24.21
C SER A 409 18.03 16.52 23.49
N LYS A 410 16.80 16.88 23.11
CA LYS A 410 15.92 16.01 22.32
C LYS A 410 16.50 15.68 20.95
N SER A 411 17.44 16.50 20.47
CA SER A 411 18.26 16.18 19.29
C SER A 411 19.19 14.98 19.53
N LEU A 412 19.89 14.89 20.67
CA LEU A 412 20.71 13.71 21.00
C LEU A 412 19.83 12.45 21.17
N ILE A 413 18.64 12.56 21.77
CA ILE A 413 17.72 11.42 21.91
C ILE A 413 17.30 10.88 20.53
N ARG A 414 17.04 11.76 19.55
CA ARG A 414 16.75 11.35 18.16
C ARG A 414 17.98 10.81 17.43
N ASP A 415 19.17 11.36 17.67
CA ASP A 415 20.42 10.82 17.13
C ASP A 415 20.68 9.39 17.67
N ILE A 416 20.38 9.16 18.94
CA ILE A 416 20.45 7.84 19.58
C ILE A 416 19.41 6.90 18.96
N ASN A 417 18.12 7.28 18.94
CA ASN A 417 17.04 6.46 18.39
C ASN A 417 17.22 6.12 16.89
N SER A 418 17.90 6.99 16.11
CA SER A 418 18.28 6.69 14.72
C SER A 418 19.59 5.88 14.59
N SER A 419 20.48 5.96 15.58
CA SER A 419 21.76 5.22 15.61
C SER A 419 21.67 3.82 16.22
N PHE A 420 20.62 3.55 17.00
CA PHE A 420 20.40 2.32 17.78
C PHE A 420 18.94 1.88 17.60
N ASP A 421 18.70 1.08 16.57
CA ASP A 421 17.36 0.61 16.15
C ASP A 421 16.68 -0.28 17.21
N SER A 422 15.41 -0.02 17.51
CA SER A 422 14.60 -0.75 18.50
C SER A 422 14.44 -2.25 18.16
N SER A 423 14.58 -2.63 16.88
CA SER A 423 14.63 -4.04 16.46
C SER A 423 15.75 -4.84 17.14
N SER A 424 16.80 -4.15 17.62
CA SER A 424 17.92 -4.77 18.34
C SER A 424 17.69 -5.00 19.84
N ARG A 425 16.59 -4.50 20.42
CA ARG A 425 16.25 -4.64 21.86
C ARG A 425 16.14 -6.11 22.30
N ASN A 426 15.70 -6.99 21.40
CA ASN A 426 15.54 -8.43 21.65
C ASN A 426 16.83 -9.25 21.57
N LYS A 427 17.97 -8.70 21.11
CA LYS A 427 19.23 -9.47 20.95
C LYS A 427 19.89 -9.90 22.25
N PHE A 428 19.62 -9.19 23.36
CA PHE A 428 20.35 -9.36 24.62
C PHE A 428 19.49 -9.97 25.75
N ILE A 429 18.23 -10.33 25.47
CA ILE A 429 17.30 -10.84 26.48
C ILE A 429 17.50 -12.36 26.74
N ASN A 430 17.99 -13.11 25.74
CA ASN A 430 18.07 -14.58 25.78
C ASN A 430 19.50 -15.16 25.64
N ASN A 431 20.55 -14.34 25.57
CA ASN A 431 21.93 -14.80 25.39
C ASN A 431 22.76 -14.52 26.65
N ASP A 432 23.85 -15.27 26.88
CA ASP A 432 24.79 -14.96 27.96
C ASP A 432 25.41 -13.56 27.73
N PHE A 433 25.59 -12.83 28.82
CA PHE A 433 26.12 -11.47 28.81
C PHE A 433 27.59 -11.45 28.33
N ASN A 434 28.38 -12.45 28.74
CA ASN A 434 29.80 -12.56 28.41
C ASN A 434 30.05 -12.63 26.89
N ASP A 435 29.26 -13.43 26.16
CA ASP A 435 29.35 -13.58 24.70
C ASP A 435 29.10 -12.25 23.94
N ASN A 436 28.39 -11.34 24.59
CA ASN A 436 27.94 -10.07 24.02
C ASN A 436 28.78 -8.87 24.46
N LEU A 437 29.65 -9.00 25.45
CA LEU A 437 30.42 -7.90 26.05
C LEU A 437 31.22 -7.09 25.01
N LYS A 438 31.83 -7.76 24.02
CA LYS A 438 32.57 -7.07 22.94
C LYS A 438 31.65 -6.23 22.03
N LEU A 439 30.43 -6.68 21.78
CA LEU A 439 29.44 -5.91 21.02
C LEU A 439 28.92 -4.73 21.85
N LEU A 440 28.66 -4.95 23.15
CA LEU A 440 28.23 -3.90 24.06
C LEU A 440 29.29 -2.80 24.24
N ASN A 441 30.58 -3.14 24.35
CA ASN A 441 31.66 -2.16 24.36
C ASN A 441 31.74 -1.33 23.06
N ASN A 442 31.54 -1.94 21.89
CA ASN A 442 31.49 -1.18 20.63
C ASN A 442 30.27 -0.24 20.55
N LEU A 443 29.11 -0.66 21.07
CA LEU A 443 27.91 0.19 21.14
C LEU A 443 28.08 1.32 22.17
N PHE A 444 28.72 1.02 23.30
CA PHE A 444 29.08 1.95 24.36
C PHE A 444 30.04 3.04 23.86
N GLU A 445 31.06 2.68 23.08
CA GLU A 445 31.96 3.62 22.40
C GLU A 445 31.22 4.53 21.42
N LYS A 446 30.38 3.95 20.55
CA LYS A 446 29.56 4.72 19.60
C LYS A 446 28.66 5.72 20.33
N LEU A 447 28.01 5.28 21.42
CA LEU A 447 27.13 6.11 22.24
C LEU A 447 27.91 7.21 22.97
N SER A 448 29.05 6.88 23.57
CA SER A 448 29.96 7.84 24.22
C SER A 448 30.44 8.90 23.22
N SER A 449 30.72 8.52 21.98
CA SER A 449 31.10 9.46 20.91
C SER A 449 29.98 10.44 20.51
N LEU A 450 28.71 10.05 20.67
CA LEU A 450 27.54 10.91 20.43
C LEU A 450 27.30 11.82 21.64
N VAL A 451 27.31 11.27 22.86
CA VAL A 451 27.15 12.03 24.11
C VAL A 451 28.25 13.09 24.25
N ARG A 452 29.51 12.76 23.94
CA ARG A 452 30.65 13.71 23.93
C ARG A 452 30.46 14.90 22.97
N LYS A 453 29.74 14.69 21.86
CA LYS A 453 29.53 15.71 20.80
C LYS A 453 28.30 16.60 21.03
N ARG A 454 27.49 16.33 22.05
CA ARG A 454 26.23 17.04 22.29
C ARG A 454 26.25 17.74 23.65
N CYS A 455 25.55 18.86 23.71
CA CYS A 455 25.45 19.69 24.90
C CYS A 455 24.30 19.20 25.79
N VAL A 456 24.43 19.40 27.10
CA VAL A 456 23.36 19.19 28.08
C VAL A 456 22.97 20.51 28.74
N PHE A 457 21.75 20.59 29.25
CA PHE A 457 21.31 21.70 30.09
C PHE A 457 21.33 21.31 31.57
N HIS A 458 21.84 22.20 32.42
CA HIS A 458 21.92 21.99 33.86
C HIS A 458 22.12 23.33 34.57
N GLU A 459 21.37 23.60 35.65
CA GLU A 459 21.49 24.84 36.44
C GLU A 459 21.45 26.14 35.61
N GLY A 460 20.50 26.22 34.66
CA GLY A 460 20.26 27.44 33.88
C GLY A 460 21.16 27.65 32.66
N GLY A 461 22.19 26.80 32.45
CA GLY A 461 23.13 26.93 31.34
C GLY A 461 23.28 25.66 30.50
N VAL A 462 23.84 25.82 29.30
CA VAL A 462 24.18 24.73 28.36
C VAL A 462 25.68 24.46 28.40
N PHE A 463 26.07 23.20 28.67
CA PHE A 463 27.45 22.78 28.89
C PHE A 463 27.83 21.52 28.09
N PHE A 464 29.13 21.31 27.90
CA PHE A 464 29.67 20.00 27.59
C PHE A 464 29.96 19.23 28.89
N LEU A 465 29.81 17.91 28.82
CA LEU A 465 30.09 16.99 29.92
C LEU A 465 31.60 16.76 30.11
N SER A 466 32.02 16.46 31.34
CA SER A 466 33.33 15.85 31.61
C SER A 466 33.39 14.43 31.03
N GLU A 467 34.58 13.90 30.73
CA GLU A 467 34.70 12.53 30.19
C GLU A 467 34.14 11.47 31.17
N HIS A 468 34.32 11.66 32.48
CA HIS A 468 33.73 10.81 33.50
C HIS A 468 32.18 10.82 33.44
N THR A 469 31.56 12.00 33.30
CA THR A 469 30.10 12.09 33.15
C THR A 469 29.63 11.56 31.78
N VAL A 470 30.39 11.73 30.69
CA VAL A 470 30.10 11.12 29.38
C VAL A 470 30.08 9.59 29.50
N GLU A 471 31.08 9.00 30.13
CA GLU A 471 31.21 7.56 30.34
C GLU A 471 30.04 7.03 31.18
N GLN A 472 29.77 7.64 32.34
CA GLN A 472 28.69 7.22 33.23
C GLN A 472 27.30 7.36 32.58
N LEU A 473 27.04 8.49 31.91
CA LEU A 473 25.76 8.73 31.25
C LEU A 473 25.55 7.77 30.07
N SER A 474 26.62 7.46 29.33
CA SER A 474 26.55 6.51 28.21
C SER A 474 26.28 5.08 28.69
N ARG A 475 26.78 4.68 29.87
CA ARG A 475 26.41 3.37 30.48
C ARG A 475 24.92 3.33 30.80
N TYR A 476 24.39 4.40 31.39
CA TYR A 476 22.99 4.49 31.78
C TYR A 476 22.05 4.50 30.57
N LEU A 477 22.36 5.31 29.55
CA LEU A 477 21.62 5.36 28.28
C LEU A 477 21.67 4.01 27.54
N LEU A 478 22.82 3.31 27.52
CA LEU A 478 22.90 1.99 26.91
C LEU A 478 22.01 0.96 27.62
N SER A 479 21.93 1.04 28.96
CA SER A 479 21.00 0.24 29.76
C SER A 479 19.52 0.58 29.54
N ASP A 480 19.17 1.85 29.32
CA ASP A 480 17.81 2.27 28.98
C ASP A 480 17.37 1.70 27.62
N ILE A 481 18.26 1.78 26.61
CA ILE A 481 18.04 1.24 25.27
C ILE A 481 17.86 -0.28 25.34
N TYR A 482 18.84 -1.01 25.90
CA TYR A 482 18.95 -2.47 25.78
C TYR A 482 18.48 -3.28 26.99
N GLY A 483 18.08 -2.63 28.09
CA GLY A 483 17.69 -3.30 29.33
C GLY A 483 18.85 -3.93 30.12
N ILE A 484 20.09 -3.50 29.87
CA ILE A 484 21.30 -4.08 30.51
C ILE A 484 21.24 -3.85 32.03
N PRO A 485 21.28 -4.91 32.87
CA PRO A 485 21.30 -4.77 34.33
C PRO A 485 22.50 -3.96 34.84
N SER A 486 22.26 -3.06 35.81
CA SER A 486 23.28 -2.13 36.34
C SER A 486 24.50 -2.81 36.95
N ARG A 487 24.40 -4.07 37.41
CA ARG A 487 25.56 -4.87 37.87
C ARG A 487 26.68 -4.95 36.82
N PHE A 488 26.32 -4.95 35.54
CA PHE A 488 27.26 -5.05 34.42
C PHE A 488 27.86 -3.70 33.99
N HIS A 489 27.44 -2.58 34.58
CA HIS A 489 28.00 -1.25 34.25
C HIS A 489 29.52 -1.20 34.41
N LYS A 490 30.07 -1.92 35.41
CA LYS A 490 31.52 -1.99 35.68
C LYS A 490 32.32 -2.79 34.65
N GLU A 491 31.66 -3.63 33.86
CA GLU A 491 32.29 -4.48 32.84
C GLU A 491 32.41 -3.76 31.49
N LEU A 492 31.56 -2.75 31.25
CA LEU A 492 31.67 -1.85 30.10
C LEU A 492 32.88 -0.94 30.26
N LYS A 493 33.84 -1.01 29.34
CA LYS A 493 35.07 -0.20 29.34
C LYS A 493 35.21 0.54 28.01
N LEU A 494 35.52 1.84 28.06
CA LEU A 494 36.08 2.49 26.88
C LEU A 494 37.46 1.89 26.59
N SER A 495 37.75 1.74 25.32
CA SER A 495 39.07 1.42 24.81
C SER A 495 39.96 2.66 24.85
N GLU A 496 41.16 2.54 25.42
CA GLU A 496 42.12 3.65 25.59
C GLU A 496 42.74 4.14 24.25
N LEU A 497 42.25 3.65 23.12
CA LEU A 497 42.76 3.80 21.76
C LEU A 497 42.81 5.25 21.23
N ASN A 498 42.13 6.19 21.88
CA ASN A 498 42.14 7.61 21.46
C ASN A 498 43.33 8.42 22.01
N SER A 499 44.11 7.86 22.96
CA SER A 499 45.26 8.56 23.56
C SER A 499 46.45 8.77 22.60
N ILE A 500 46.51 8.01 21.49
CA ILE A 500 47.63 8.03 20.53
C ILE A 500 47.42 9.08 19.42
N ALA A 501 46.20 9.57 19.20
CA ALA A 501 45.87 10.45 18.08
C ALA A 501 46.21 11.95 18.32
N GLU A 502 46.40 12.40 19.56
CA GLU A 502 46.65 13.82 19.89
C GLU A 502 48.14 14.20 20.05
N GLN A 503 49.08 13.25 19.92
CA GLN A 503 50.52 13.53 20.08
C GLN A 503 51.31 13.75 18.77
N ASN A 504 50.75 13.46 17.59
CA ASN A 504 51.47 13.54 16.31
C ASN A 504 51.19 14.82 15.50
N ASN A 505 51.12 15.97 16.17
CA ASN A 505 51.10 17.30 15.53
C ASN A 505 52.12 18.23 16.22
N SER A 506 53.40 18.00 15.92
CA SER A 506 54.52 18.91 16.20
C SER A 506 55.43 18.88 14.97
N ASP A 507 55.55 20.05 14.35
CA ASP A 507 56.73 20.54 13.62
C ASP A 507 57.42 19.58 12.63
N ASP A 508 57.03 19.64 11.35
CA ASP A 508 57.85 20.28 10.30
C ASP A 508 57.15 20.20 8.91
N TYR A 509 56.94 21.33 8.23
CA TYR A 509 57.17 21.49 6.76
C TYR A 509 56.82 22.90 6.26
N TYR A 510 57.85 23.71 6.01
CA TYR A 510 57.82 24.74 4.96
C TYR A 510 59.17 24.76 4.25
N LYS A 511 59.26 24.06 3.10
CA LYS A 511 60.26 24.42 2.08
C LYS A 511 59.81 24.07 0.66
N THR A 512 59.88 25.10 -0.17
CA THR A 512 59.55 25.14 -1.60
C THR A 512 60.72 24.61 -2.43
N GLU A 513 60.50 23.87 -3.52
CA GLU A 513 60.87 24.30 -4.90
C GLU A 513 60.65 23.24 -6.02
N GLN A 514 59.87 23.68 -7.01
CA GLN A 514 59.99 23.55 -8.46
C GLN A 514 60.81 22.45 -9.21
N ILE A 515 60.12 21.90 -10.22
CA ILE A 515 60.57 21.50 -11.58
C ILE A 515 61.47 20.25 -11.74
N SER A 516 60.90 19.20 -12.36
CA SER A 516 61.37 18.70 -13.67
C SER A 516 60.39 17.70 -14.31
N THR A 517 60.14 17.84 -15.61
CA THR A 517 59.51 16.83 -16.49
C THR A 517 60.45 15.66 -16.78
N VAL A 518 59.92 14.43 -16.94
CA VAL A 518 60.21 13.49 -18.05
C VAL A 518 59.38 12.19 -17.97
N SER A 519 58.90 11.74 -19.13
CA SER A 519 58.33 10.42 -19.52
C SER A 519 57.65 9.47 -18.51
N GLY A 520 56.33 9.35 -18.71
CA GLY A 520 55.51 8.13 -18.73
C GLY A 520 56.08 6.75 -18.35
N ILE A 521 55.39 6.14 -17.38
CA ILE A 521 54.72 4.83 -17.49
C ILE A 521 53.40 4.98 -16.71
N VAL A 522 52.25 4.73 -17.35
CA VAL A 522 50.95 4.76 -16.65
C VAL A 522 50.73 3.39 -16.00
N ASN A 523 51.36 3.19 -14.84
CA ASN A 523 50.94 2.15 -13.92
C ASN A 523 49.61 2.60 -13.29
N THR A 524 48.49 2.15 -13.84
CA THR A 524 47.23 2.10 -13.10
C THR A 524 47.30 1.01 -12.04
N GLU A 525 48.08 1.26 -10.99
CA GLU A 525 47.85 0.61 -9.70
C GLU A 525 46.45 1.03 -9.25
N GLN A 526 45.49 0.09 -9.34
CA GLN A 526 44.20 0.26 -8.70
C GLN A 526 44.44 0.32 -7.20
N LEU A 527 44.48 1.53 -6.64
CA LEU A 527 44.43 1.75 -5.21
C LEU A 527 43.22 0.99 -4.65
N GLU A 528 43.45 -0.09 -3.90
CA GLU A 528 42.39 -0.89 -3.26
C GLU A 528 41.70 -0.06 -2.16
N LYS A 529 40.82 0.86 -2.57
CA LYS A 529 40.07 1.74 -1.67
C LYS A 529 39.01 0.91 -0.95
N ARG A 530 39.40 0.30 0.18
CA ARG A 530 38.50 -0.47 1.05
C ARG A 530 37.25 0.33 1.37
N PHE A 531 36.08 -0.20 1.00
CA PHE A 531 34.81 0.48 1.25
C PHE A 531 34.29 0.16 2.65
N SER A 532 34.04 1.19 3.46
CA SER A 532 33.36 1.06 4.74
C SER A 532 31.88 0.72 4.53
N VAL A 533 31.54 -0.56 4.45
CA VAL A 533 30.15 -1.03 4.45
C VAL A 533 29.47 -0.55 5.75
N GLY A 534 28.28 0.03 5.64
CA GLY A 534 27.51 0.45 6.80
C GLY A 534 27.13 -0.74 7.69
N SER A 535 26.86 -0.51 8.97
CA SER A 535 26.40 -1.57 9.87
C SER A 535 25.12 -2.22 9.34
N TYR A 536 25.05 -3.55 9.34
CA TYR A 536 23.86 -4.30 8.92
C TYR A 536 22.57 -3.77 9.56
N HIS A 537 21.63 -3.36 8.70
CA HIS A 537 20.24 -3.11 9.04
C HIS A 537 19.37 -3.86 8.03
N ARG A 538 18.34 -4.56 8.51
CA ARG A 538 17.56 -5.48 7.67
C ARG A 538 16.75 -4.71 6.63
N ASN A 539 17.16 -4.78 5.37
CA ASN A 539 16.43 -4.16 4.27
C ASN A 539 15.40 -5.13 3.69
N ASN A 540 14.17 -4.65 3.44
CA ASN A 540 13.22 -5.42 2.65
C ASN A 540 13.55 -5.28 1.16
N LEU A 541 14.54 -6.05 0.69
CA LEU A 541 15.00 -6.09 -0.71
C LEU A 541 13.90 -6.44 -1.72
N ARG A 542 12.77 -6.99 -1.27
CA ARG A 542 11.60 -7.32 -2.10
C ARG A 542 10.62 -6.17 -2.23
N SER A 543 10.76 -5.09 -1.45
CA SER A 543 9.87 -3.94 -1.58
C SER A 543 10.09 -3.23 -2.92
N LYS A 544 9.01 -2.70 -3.51
CA LYS A 544 9.02 -2.12 -4.86
C LYS A 544 10.15 -1.10 -5.06
N VAL A 545 10.46 -0.30 -4.03
CA VAL A 545 11.53 0.72 -4.03
C VAL A 545 12.92 0.18 -4.43
N PHE A 546 13.26 -1.06 -4.04
CA PHE A 546 14.57 -1.67 -4.36
C PHE A 546 14.63 -2.31 -5.74
N ILE A 547 13.50 -2.75 -6.30
CA ILE A 547 13.44 -3.50 -7.57
C ILE A 547 13.02 -2.64 -8.76
N GLU A 548 12.24 -1.58 -8.52
CA GLU A 548 11.62 -0.73 -9.53
C GLU A 548 12.65 -0.07 -10.46
N SER A 549 12.41 -0.20 -11.75
CA SER A 549 13.31 0.21 -12.82
C SER A 549 13.22 1.70 -13.16
N ILE A 550 14.28 2.23 -13.76
CA ILE A 550 14.26 3.59 -14.35
C ILE A 550 13.14 3.78 -15.39
N TYR A 551 12.75 2.71 -16.08
CA TYR A 551 11.68 2.71 -17.06
C TYR A 551 10.30 2.90 -16.40
N GLU A 552 10.04 2.25 -15.26
CA GLU A 552 8.83 2.48 -14.46
C GLU A 552 8.79 3.89 -13.86
N ASP A 553 9.93 4.39 -13.37
CA ASP A 553 10.04 5.77 -12.88
C ASP A 553 9.81 6.82 -13.98
N ALA A 554 10.15 6.50 -15.24
CA ALA A 554 9.80 7.33 -16.39
C ALA A 554 8.28 7.35 -16.62
N ILE A 555 7.61 6.18 -16.61
CA ILE A 555 6.15 6.09 -16.80
C ILE A 555 5.37 6.94 -15.80
N LYS A 556 5.81 7.01 -14.54
CA LYS A 556 5.19 7.86 -13.50
C LYS A 556 5.19 9.36 -13.82
N LYS A 557 6.07 9.81 -14.72
CA LYS A 557 6.27 11.22 -15.08
C LYS A 557 5.79 11.58 -16.48
N ILE A 558 5.50 10.59 -17.33
CA ILE A 558 4.98 10.81 -18.67
C ILE A 558 3.75 11.72 -18.62
N ASP A 559 3.78 12.78 -19.43
CA ASP A 559 2.59 13.53 -19.75
C ASP A 559 1.72 12.69 -20.71
N VAL A 560 0.55 12.29 -20.21
CA VAL A 560 -0.35 11.35 -20.88
C VAL A 560 -1.27 12.04 -21.88
N ASP A 561 -1.35 13.37 -21.86
CA ASP A 561 -2.19 14.16 -22.78
C ASP A 561 -1.40 15.31 -23.39
N THR A 562 -0.21 15.02 -23.92
CA THR A 562 0.71 16.00 -24.53
C THR A 562 0.11 16.85 -25.66
N LYS A 563 -1.02 16.45 -26.23
CA LYS A 563 -1.78 17.18 -27.26
C LYS A 563 -3.00 17.93 -26.71
N GLY A 564 -3.30 17.80 -25.41
CA GLY A 564 -4.53 18.27 -24.79
C GLY A 564 -5.80 17.67 -25.42
N SER A 565 -5.72 16.47 -26.00
CA SER A 565 -6.83 15.87 -26.75
C SER A 565 -7.98 15.46 -25.83
N PHE A 566 -7.66 14.93 -24.65
CA PHE A 566 -8.64 14.64 -23.61
C PHE A 566 -9.09 15.92 -22.91
N GLU A 567 -8.18 16.84 -22.60
CA GLU A 567 -8.51 18.14 -22.00
C GLU A 567 -9.53 18.92 -22.84
N ASN A 568 -9.26 19.08 -24.14
CA ASN A 568 -10.17 19.74 -25.08
C ASN A 568 -11.53 19.03 -25.16
N SER A 569 -11.54 17.68 -25.19
CA SER A 569 -12.78 16.89 -25.16
C SER A 569 -13.61 17.14 -23.90
N VAL A 570 -12.95 17.33 -22.75
CA VAL A 570 -13.62 17.68 -21.47
C VAL A 570 -14.12 19.13 -21.49
N ILE A 571 -13.33 20.08 -22.00
CA ILE A 571 -13.75 21.48 -22.14
C ILE A 571 -14.98 21.60 -23.06
N GLU A 572 -15.04 20.84 -24.16
CA GLU A 572 -16.15 20.85 -25.13
C GLU A 572 -17.45 20.31 -24.51
N GLU A 573 -17.45 19.09 -23.97
CA GLU A 573 -18.64 18.45 -23.37
C GLU A 573 -19.10 19.15 -22.06
N LEU A 574 -18.24 19.95 -21.44
CA LEU A 574 -18.57 20.79 -20.29
C LEU A 574 -18.80 22.26 -20.65
N ALA A 575 -18.69 22.68 -21.91
CA ALA A 575 -18.69 24.10 -22.30
C ALA A 575 -19.87 24.91 -21.73
N ASN A 576 -21.10 24.39 -21.86
CA ASN A 576 -22.30 25.06 -21.33
C ASN A 576 -22.27 25.19 -19.79
N ASN A 577 -21.71 24.19 -19.09
CA ASN A 577 -21.56 24.17 -17.64
C ASN A 577 -20.43 25.09 -17.15
N ILE A 578 -19.39 25.28 -17.96
CA ILE A 578 -18.27 26.19 -17.71
C ILE A 578 -18.76 27.63 -17.86
N ILE A 579 -19.42 27.94 -18.99
CA ILE A 579 -19.98 29.27 -19.29
C ILE A 579 -21.02 29.69 -18.25
N SER A 580 -21.99 28.82 -17.91
CA SER A 580 -23.05 29.16 -16.96
C SER A 580 -22.57 29.38 -15.52
N LYS A 581 -21.34 28.96 -15.19
CA LYS A 581 -20.68 29.23 -13.90
C LYS A 581 -19.58 30.29 -13.98
N GLY A 582 -19.32 30.88 -15.14
CA GLY A 582 -18.24 31.87 -15.32
C GLY A 582 -16.82 31.32 -15.15
N PHE A 583 -16.62 30.02 -15.33
CA PHE A 583 -15.30 29.38 -15.14
C PHE A 583 -14.37 29.65 -16.34
N ILE A 584 -13.09 29.93 -16.06
CA ILE A 584 -12.07 30.11 -17.11
C ILE A 584 -11.65 28.75 -17.67
N LYS A 585 -11.78 28.55 -18.98
CA LYS A 585 -11.49 27.26 -19.66
C LYS A 585 -10.08 26.74 -19.39
N SER A 586 -9.07 27.61 -19.46
CA SER A 586 -7.66 27.28 -19.23
C SER A 586 -7.30 26.98 -17.77
N SER A 587 -8.21 27.21 -16.81
CA SER A 587 -8.01 26.87 -15.41
C SER A 587 -8.34 25.41 -15.07
N ILE A 588 -8.75 24.60 -16.08
CA ILE A 588 -9.16 23.21 -15.89
C ILE A 588 -8.01 22.36 -15.32
N ASN A 589 -8.32 21.58 -14.29
CA ASN A 589 -7.34 20.71 -13.64
C ASN A 589 -7.79 19.24 -13.74
N LEU A 590 -7.08 18.46 -14.56
CA LEU A 590 -7.32 17.03 -14.79
C LEU A 590 -6.25 16.12 -14.13
N SER A 591 -5.42 16.68 -13.25
CA SER A 591 -4.24 16.00 -12.69
C SER A 591 -4.54 14.66 -11.99
N LEU A 592 -5.67 14.52 -11.29
CA LEU A 592 -6.08 13.26 -10.67
C LEU A 592 -6.45 12.21 -11.72
N THR A 593 -7.20 12.60 -12.76
CA THR A 593 -7.52 11.71 -13.89
C THR A 593 -6.24 11.24 -14.58
N TYR A 594 -5.29 12.15 -14.86
CA TYR A 594 -4.00 11.79 -15.45
C TYR A 594 -3.13 10.92 -14.54
N SER A 595 -3.19 11.12 -13.22
CA SER A 595 -2.54 10.24 -12.24
C SER A 595 -3.13 8.83 -12.24
N ASN A 596 -4.46 8.71 -12.32
CA ASN A 596 -5.16 7.42 -12.43
C ASN A 596 -4.83 6.70 -13.74
N VAL A 597 -4.75 7.44 -14.87
CA VAL A 597 -4.31 6.92 -16.17
C VAL A 597 -2.86 6.40 -16.10
N ARG A 598 -1.92 7.20 -15.57
CA ARG A 598 -0.53 6.76 -15.35
C ARG A 598 -0.44 5.52 -14.47
N LYS A 599 -1.19 5.48 -13.37
CA LYS A 599 -1.23 4.31 -12.48
C LYS A 599 -1.72 3.07 -13.23
N TYR A 600 -2.83 3.17 -13.96
CA TYR A 600 -3.36 2.05 -14.74
C TYR A 600 -2.37 1.55 -15.80
N ILE A 601 -1.72 2.46 -16.53
CA ILE A 601 -0.69 2.12 -17.52
C ILE A 601 0.48 1.43 -16.82
N LEU A 602 1.00 1.97 -15.72
CA LEU A 602 2.08 1.38 -14.95
C LEU A 602 1.72 -0.02 -14.42
N ASP A 603 0.51 -0.21 -13.88
CA ASP A 603 0.05 -1.50 -13.35
C ASP A 603 -0.11 -2.56 -14.46
N LYS A 604 -0.43 -2.15 -15.70
CA LYS A 604 -0.47 -3.04 -16.87
C LYS A 604 0.90 -3.34 -17.47
N ILE A 605 1.84 -2.40 -17.39
CA ILE A 605 3.12 -2.46 -18.11
C ILE A 605 4.28 -2.96 -17.22
N SER A 606 4.24 -2.69 -15.91
CA SER A 606 5.26 -3.07 -14.94
C SER A 606 5.63 -4.57 -14.98
N PRO A 607 4.69 -5.54 -15.09
CA PRO A 607 5.05 -6.96 -15.25
C PRO A 607 5.94 -7.21 -16.47
N HIS A 608 5.54 -6.65 -17.63
CA HIS A 608 6.27 -6.80 -18.89
C HIS A 608 7.65 -6.13 -18.86
N ILE A 609 7.78 -4.97 -18.20
CA ILE A 609 9.09 -4.34 -17.97
C ILE A 609 9.98 -5.26 -17.14
N ASN A 610 9.45 -5.79 -16.03
CA ASN A 610 10.19 -6.68 -15.14
C ASN A 610 10.65 -7.95 -15.86
N ASP A 611 9.82 -8.53 -16.72
CA ASP A 611 10.20 -9.67 -17.56
C ASP A 611 11.30 -9.30 -18.57
N ILE A 612 11.17 -8.18 -19.29
CA ILE A 612 12.17 -7.74 -20.27
C ILE A 612 13.54 -7.49 -19.61
N ILE A 613 13.59 -6.79 -18.48
CA ILE A 613 14.85 -6.46 -17.81
C ILE A 613 15.55 -7.68 -17.19
N THR A 614 14.91 -8.85 -17.06
CA THR A 614 15.65 -10.08 -16.70
C THR A 614 16.64 -10.52 -17.78
N ALA A 615 16.39 -10.15 -19.04
CA ALA A 615 17.18 -10.59 -20.20
C ALA A 615 17.79 -9.44 -21.02
N ALA A 616 17.36 -8.19 -20.79
CA ALA A 616 17.77 -7.01 -21.55
C ALA A 616 17.92 -5.76 -20.65
N ASP A 617 18.40 -5.94 -19.41
CA ASP A 617 18.83 -4.83 -18.56
C ASP A 617 20.04 -4.09 -19.14
N ILE A 618 20.32 -2.90 -18.60
CA ILE A 618 21.51 -2.13 -18.97
C ILE A 618 22.71 -2.67 -18.20
N LEU A 619 23.77 -3.07 -18.91
CA LEU A 619 24.99 -3.59 -18.30
C LEU A 619 25.88 -2.43 -17.83
N VAL A 620 25.73 -2.06 -16.56
CA VAL A 620 26.52 -1.02 -15.90
C VAL A 620 27.94 -1.53 -15.63
N SER A 621 28.94 -0.96 -16.32
CA SER A 621 30.36 -1.33 -16.22
C SER A 621 31.21 -0.24 -15.56
N VAL A 622 32.31 -0.64 -14.91
CA VAL A 622 33.27 0.28 -14.29
C VAL A 622 33.77 1.30 -15.32
N GLY A 623 33.82 2.57 -14.92
CA GLY A 623 34.22 3.68 -15.79
C GLY A 623 33.06 4.42 -16.47
N MET A 624 31.86 3.83 -16.54
CA MET A 624 30.67 4.58 -17.02
C MET A 624 30.35 5.75 -16.09
N SER A 625 30.20 6.95 -16.64
CA SER A 625 29.62 8.09 -15.94
C SER A 625 28.10 7.97 -15.83
N ILE A 626 27.48 8.78 -14.96
CA ILE A 626 26.01 8.86 -14.85
C ILE A 626 25.37 9.31 -16.18
N SER A 627 26.09 10.09 -17.00
CA SER A 627 25.65 10.47 -18.35
C SER A 627 25.69 9.28 -19.32
N ASP A 628 26.71 8.42 -19.24
CA ASP A 628 26.83 7.23 -20.10
C ASP A 628 25.78 6.18 -19.75
N MET A 629 25.49 6.01 -18.46
CA MET A 629 24.36 5.21 -17.99
C MET A 629 23.04 5.70 -18.59
N LYS A 630 22.77 7.02 -18.52
CA LYS A 630 21.56 7.65 -19.08
C LYS A 630 21.45 7.43 -20.58
N SER A 631 22.53 7.63 -21.33
CA SER A 631 22.60 7.32 -22.76
C SER A 631 22.29 5.85 -23.03
N SER A 632 22.87 4.94 -22.23
CA SER A 632 22.65 3.49 -22.34
C SER A 632 21.20 3.09 -22.02
N CYS A 633 20.53 3.76 -21.08
CA CYS A 633 19.09 3.57 -20.82
C CYS A 633 18.24 3.86 -22.07
N ILE A 634 18.58 4.96 -22.76
CA ILE A 634 17.87 5.48 -23.93
C ILE A 634 18.18 4.65 -25.18
N SER A 635 19.41 4.15 -25.34
CA SER A 635 19.85 3.40 -26.52
C SER A 635 19.61 1.89 -26.44
N ASN A 636 18.92 1.38 -25.42
CA ASN A 636 18.67 -0.06 -25.22
C ASN A 636 17.61 -0.60 -26.22
N LYS A 637 18.03 -0.81 -27.47
CA LYS A 637 17.16 -1.28 -28.56
C LYS A 637 16.42 -2.58 -28.23
N ILE A 638 17.11 -3.56 -27.64
CA ILE A 638 16.54 -4.88 -27.30
C ILE A 638 15.39 -4.73 -26.28
N PHE A 639 15.55 -3.83 -25.30
CA PHE A 639 14.46 -3.50 -24.38
C PHE A 639 13.27 -2.90 -25.13
N PHE A 640 13.49 -1.85 -25.93
CA PHE A 640 12.40 -1.13 -26.60
C PHE A 640 11.70 -1.94 -27.70
N GLU A 641 12.39 -2.84 -28.40
CA GLU A 641 11.78 -3.77 -29.36
C GLU A 641 10.80 -4.73 -28.69
N LYS A 642 11.21 -5.38 -27.59
CA LYS A 642 10.33 -6.24 -26.79
C LYS A 642 9.19 -5.45 -26.14
N MET A 643 9.48 -4.23 -25.69
CA MET A 643 8.51 -3.32 -25.08
C MET A 643 7.42 -2.94 -26.08
N ASN A 644 7.78 -2.55 -27.31
CA ASN A 644 6.82 -2.22 -28.37
C ASN A 644 5.85 -3.37 -28.64
N LYS A 645 6.37 -4.60 -28.79
CA LYS A 645 5.55 -5.79 -28.99
C LYS A 645 4.56 -6.00 -27.84
N ASN A 646 5.02 -5.88 -26.58
CA ASN A 646 4.15 -6.01 -25.42
C ASN A 646 3.11 -4.88 -25.36
N CYS A 647 3.47 -3.65 -25.73
CA CYS A 647 2.53 -2.52 -25.85
C CYS A 647 1.45 -2.75 -26.91
N GLU A 648 1.77 -3.38 -28.05
CA GLU A 648 0.80 -3.77 -29.07
C GLU A 648 -0.18 -4.81 -28.52
N GLU A 649 0.31 -5.89 -27.89
CA GLU A 649 -0.52 -6.94 -27.29
C GLU A 649 -1.46 -6.39 -26.20
N ILE A 650 -0.94 -5.55 -25.29
CA ILE A 650 -1.73 -4.88 -24.24
C ILE A 650 -2.76 -3.93 -24.85
N THR A 651 -2.43 -3.25 -25.95
CA THR A 651 -3.33 -2.34 -26.64
C THR A 651 -4.54 -3.09 -27.23
N GLU A 652 -4.34 -4.26 -27.83
CA GLU A 652 -5.46 -5.09 -28.30
C GLU A 652 -6.34 -5.57 -27.13
N ILE A 653 -5.73 -6.02 -26.02
CA ILE A 653 -6.48 -6.41 -24.81
C ILE A 653 -7.33 -5.23 -24.29
N ILE A 654 -6.78 -4.02 -24.24
CA ILE A 654 -7.50 -2.82 -23.77
C ILE A 654 -8.63 -2.43 -24.73
N ARG A 655 -8.48 -2.65 -26.05
CA ARG A 655 -9.55 -2.42 -27.03
C ARG A 655 -10.78 -3.30 -26.80
N ASP A 656 -10.61 -4.50 -26.23
CA ASP A 656 -11.72 -5.39 -25.89
C ASP A 656 -12.40 -5.07 -24.55
N ILE A 657 -11.75 -4.31 -23.65
CA ILE A 657 -12.35 -3.90 -22.35
C ILE A 657 -13.53 -2.93 -22.57
N PRO A 658 -14.71 -3.15 -21.96
CA PRO A 658 -15.85 -2.23 -22.05
C PRO A 658 -15.51 -0.80 -21.59
N GLU A 659 -16.01 0.20 -22.34
CA GLU A 659 -15.75 1.63 -22.05
C GLU A 659 -16.17 2.04 -20.63
N GLY A 660 -17.28 1.49 -20.12
CA GLY A 660 -17.78 1.77 -18.77
C GLY A 660 -16.76 1.49 -17.65
N THR A 661 -15.86 0.52 -17.84
CA THR A 661 -14.82 0.16 -16.87
C THR A 661 -13.84 1.31 -16.60
N PHE A 662 -13.61 2.19 -17.58
CA PHE A 662 -12.70 3.34 -17.47
C PHE A 662 -13.33 4.54 -16.75
N SER A 663 -14.65 4.52 -16.47
CA SER A 663 -15.36 5.63 -15.84
C SER A 663 -14.83 5.99 -14.44
N ASN A 664 -14.31 4.98 -13.72
CA ASN A 664 -13.75 5.13 -12.37
C ASN A 664 -12.39 5.87 -12.36
N MET A 665 -11.68 5.96 -13.48
CA MET A 665 -10.41 6.69 -13.58
C MET A 665 -10.62 8.21 -13.65
N ILE A 666 -11.79 8.65 -14.11
CA ILE A 666 -12.14 10.06 -14.26
C ILE A 666 -12.54 10.63 -12.90
N GLN A 667 -11.94 11.73 -12.48
CA GLN A 667 -12.30 12.40 -11.22
C GLN A 667 -13.79 12.80 -11.16
N SER A 668 -14.43 12.70 -9.98
CA SER A 668 -15.84 13.08 -9.79
C SER A 668 -16.07 14.58 -10.00
N ASN A 669 -15.08 15.39 -9.60
CA ASN A 669 -15.14 16.85 -9.57
C ASN A 669 -13.95 17.40 -10.36
N VAL A 670 -14.21 18.14 -11.44
CA VAL A 670 -13.20 18.87 -12.20
C VAL A 670 -13.05 20.25 -11.59
N ARG A 671 -11.83 20.68 -11.24
CA ARG A 671 -11.58 22.04 -10.73
C ARG A 671 -11.20 22.98 -11.86
N PHE A 672 -11.55 24.26 -11.66
CA PHE A 672 -11.22 25.38 -12.54
C PHE A 672 -10.48 26.43 -11.71
N GLY A 673 -9.25 26.12 -11.30
CA GLY A 673 -8.43 27.01 -10.46
C GLY A 673 -9.14 27.47 -9.17
N SER A 674 -9.16 28.78 -8.95
CA SER A 674 -9.90 29.50 -7.90
C SER A 674 -11.42 29.54 -8.13
N ASP A 675 -11.85 29.41 -9.39
CA ASP A 675 -13.20 29.74 -9.85
C ASP A 675 -14.23 28.71 -9.34
N GLY A 676 -13.75 27.50 -9.02
CA GLY A 676 -14.51 26.50 -8.28
C GLY A 676 -14.35 25.10 -8.85
N HIS A 677 -15.43 24.31 -8.79
CA HIS A 677 -15.46 22.96 -9.32
C HIS A 677 -16.80 22.61 -9.99
N LEU A 678 -16.72 21.64 -10.90
CA LEU A 678 -17.85 21.04 -11.57
C LEU A 678 -17.93 19.55 -11.23
N ASN A 679 -19.03 19.15 -10.59
CA ASN A 679 -19.35 17.74 -10.42
C ASN A 679 -19.77 17.14 -11.78
N ILE A 680 -19.07 16.09 -12.21
CA ILE A 680 -19.27 15.40 -13.48
C ILE A 680 -19.62 13.91 -13.31
N VAL A 681 -20.02 13.47 -12.11
CA VAL A 681 -20.35 12.05 -11.82
C VAL A 681 -21.30 11.46 -12.87
N HIS A 682 -22.38 12.16 -13.21
CA HIS A 682 -23.36 11.74 -14.22
C HIS A 682 -22.88 11.88 -15.68
N LYS A 683 -21.77 12.60 -15.92
CA LYS A 683 -21.15 12.77 -17.26
C LYS A 683 -19.93 11.85 -17.47
N ARG A 684 -19.37 11.21 -16.44
CA ARG A 684 -18.18 10.32 -16.53
C ARG A 684 -18.26 9.30 -17.66
N SER A 685 -19.42 8.66 -17.84
CA SER A 685 -19.65 7.65 -18.88
C SER A 685 -19.49 8.19 -20.31
N LYS A 686 -19.61 9.51 -20.54
CA LYS A 686 -19.33 10.15 -21.83
C LYS A 686 -17.83 10.27 -22.12
N PHE A 687 -17.01 10.40 -21.08
CA PHE A 687 -15.56 10.53 -21.18
C PHE A 687 -14.83 9.17 -21.18
N SER A 688 -15.54 8.08 -20.86
CA SER A 688 -15.02 6.70 -20.83
C SER A 688 -14.30 6.28 -22.12
N SER A 689 -14.90 6.56 -23.29
CA SER A 689 -14.28 6.26 -24.59
C SER A 689 -13.01 7.10 -24.81
N LYS A 690 -13.04 8.39 -24.42
CA LYS A 690 -11.90 9.31 -24.54
C LYS A 690 -10.73 8.95 -23.62
N ILE A 691 -10.99 8.48 -22.39
CA ILE A 691 -9.93 7.91 -21.54
C ILE A 691 -9.37 6.62 -22.11
N LYS A 692 -10.22 5.75 -22.68
CA LYS A 692 -9.76 4.52 -23.34
C LYS A 692 -8.87 4.84 -24.55
N GLU A 693 -9.26 5.80 -25.39
CA GLU A 693 -8.44 6.33 -26.50
C GLU A 693 -7.10 6.89 -25.98
N LEU A 694 -7.12 7.72 -24.92
CA LEU A 694 -5.92 8.30 -24.30
C LEU A 694 -4.94 7.24 -23.77
N ILE A 695 -5.46 6.21 -23.09
CA ILE A 695 -4.67 5.06 -22.59
C ILE A 695 -4.03 4.31 -23.76
N ILE A 696 -4.80 4.03 -24.82
CA ILE A 696 -4.31 3.34 -26.02
C ILE A 696 -3.21 4.16 -26.71
N GLU A 697 -3.42 5.47 -26.93
CA GLU A 697 -2.42 6.35 -27.53
C GLU A 697 -1.14 6.44 -26.67
N THR A 698 -1.29 6.51 -25.35
CA THR A 698 -0.14 6.58 -24.42
C THR A 698 0.65 5.27 -24.42
N ILE A 699 -0.02 4.10 -24.40
CA ILE A 699 0.64 2.78 -24.43
C ILE A 699 1.32 2.53 -25.78
N PHE A 700 0.67 2.91 -26.88
CA PHE A 700 1.24 2.76 -28.23
C PHE A 700 2.52 3.60 -28.43
N ASN A 701 2.55 4.81 -27.86
CA ASN A 701 3.73 5.68 -27.92
C ASN A 701 4.72 5.49 -26.76
N LEU A 702 4.51 4.50 -25.89
CA LEU A 702 5.12 4.45 -24.56
C LEU A 702 6.65 4.40 -24.59
N SER A 703 7.25 3.64 -25.51
CA SER A 703 8.71 3.56 -25.68
C SER A 703 9.34 4.92 -25.99
N ASN A 704 8.74 5.68 -26.92
CA ASN A 704 9.21 7.03 -27.26
C ASN A 704 9.04 8.00 -26.09
N SER A 705 7.91 7.91 -25.38
CA SER A 705 7.65 8.72 -24.18
C SER A 705 8.61 8.40 -23.03
N ILE A 706 8.97 7.13 -22.83
CA ILE A 706 10.01 6.70 -21.86
C ILE A 706 11.37 7.27 -22.24
N ILE A 707 11.78 7.14 -23.52
CA ILE A 707 13.06 7.70 -24.02
C ILE A 707 13.13 9.21 -23.77
N HIS A 708 12.08 9.93 -24.16
CA HIS A 708 11.97 11.38 -23.98
C HIS A 708 12.00 11.78 -22.50
N GLU A 709 11.33 11.04 -21.61
CA GLU A 709 11.26 11.40 -20.20
C GLU A 709 12.58 11.06 -19.46
N ILE A 710 13.23 9.93 -19.77
CA ILE A 710 14.59 9.64 -19.30
C ILE A 710 15.58 10.70 -19.81
N SER A 711 15.41 11.23 -21.02
CA SER A 711 16.28 12.30 -21.54
C SER A 711 16.25 13.57 -20.66
N LYS A 712 15.16 13.81 -19.91
CA LYS A 712 15.02 14.94 -18.97
C LYS A 712 15.51 14.67 -17.55
N PHE A 713 15.73 13.40 -17.18
CA PHE A 713 16.11 13.04 -15.81
C PHE A 713 17.43 13.70 -15.38
N LYS A 714 17.43 14.20 -14.14
CA LYS A 714 18.62 14.71 -13.45
C LYS A 714 19.50 13.55 -13.00
N GLN A 715 20.79 13.80 -12.77
CA GLN A 715 21.74 12.75 -12.34
C GLN A 715 21.27 11.96 -11.12
N SER A 716 20.68 12.62 -10.11
CA SER A 716 20.13 11.97 -8.92
C SER A 716 18.93 11.05 -9.19
N GLU A 717 18.24 11.24 -10.31
CA GLU A 717 17.10 10.43 -10.73
C GLU A 717 17.58 9.22 -11.55
N ILE A 718 18.60 9.39 -12.40
CA ILE A 718 19.33 8.28 -13.03
C ILE A 718 19.90 7.35 -11.96
N VAL A 719 20.57 7.91 -10.94
CA VAL A 719 21.12 7.14 -9.82
C VAL A 719 20.03 6.38 -9.05
N LYS A 720 18.89 7.01 -8.73
CA LYS A 720 17.77 6.32 -8.06
C LYS A 720 17.06 5.28 -8.94
N GLY A 721 17.05 5.47 -10.25
CA GLY A 721 16.47 4.52 -11.21
C GLY A 721 17.32 3.27 -11.44
N LEU A 722 18.64 3.37 -11.26
CA LEU A 722 19.60 2.28 -11.51
C LEU A 722 20.21 1.66 -10.24
N PHE A 723 20.23 2.41 -9.13
CA PHE A 723 20.82 1.99 -7.85
C PHE A 723 19.85 2.20 -6.69
N SER A 724 20.00 1.37 -5.67
CA SER A 724 19.34 1.53 -4.37
C SER A 724 20.37 1.72 -3.29
N TYR A 725 20.07 2.61 -2.33
CA TYR A 725 20.90 2.79 -1.15
C TYR A 725 20.63 1.64 -0.17
N THR A 726 21.61 0.78 0.04
CA THR A 726 21.49 -0.48 0.79
C THR A 726 22.79 -0.73 1.55
N HIS A 727 22.71 -1.01 2.86
CA HIS A 727 23.87 -1.20 3.75
C HIS A 727 24.95 -0.09 3.65
N GLY A 728 24.52 1.17 3.48
CA GLY A 728 25.40 2.33 3.38
C GLY A 728 26.01 2.60 2.00
N MET A 729 25.62 1.84 0.97
CA MET A 729 26.22 1.91 -0.38
C MET A 729 25.13 1.98 -1.46
N PHE A 730 25.41 2.58 -2.62
CA PHE A 730 24.49 2.53 -3.76
C PHE A 730 24.76 1.25 -4.57
N ILE A 731 23.94 0.24 -4.32
CA ILE A 731 23.99 -1.09 -4.95
C ILE A 731 23.16 -1.05 -6.23
N SER A 732 23.63 -1.67 -7.33
CA SER A 732 22.84 -1.72 -8.57
C SER A 732 21.53 -2.50 -8.37
N LYS A 733 20.42 -1.97 -8.88
CA LYS A 733 19.11 -2.63 -8.80
C LYS A 733 19.09 -3.95 -9.57
N SER A 734 19.93 -4.08 -10.61
CA SER A 734 20.13 -5.33 -11.34
C SER A 734 20.66 -6.45 -10.43
N LEU A 735 21.67 -6.16 -9.59
CA LEU A 735 22.14 -7.11 -8.58
C LEU A 735 21.01 -7.48 -7.59
N ILE A 736 20.24 -6.51 -7.10
CA ILE A 736 19.12 -6.79 -6.18
C ILE A 736 18.04 -7.67 -6.85
N ARG A 737 17.73 -7.45 -8.13
CA ARG A 737 16.82 -8.31 -8.92
C ARG A 737 17.36 -9.73 -9.10
N ASN A 738 18.67 -9.89 -9.35
CA ASN A 738 19.32 -11.19 -9.46
C ASN A 738 19.32 -11.94 -8.13
N ILE A 739 19.61 -11.24 -7.03
CA ILE A 739 19.55 -11.76 -5.66
C ILE A 739 18.11 -12.18 -5.29
N ASN A 740 17.10 -11.34 -5.57
CA ASN A 740 15.70 -11.70 -5.34
C ASN A 740 15.23 -12.89 -6.19
N SER A 741 15.76 -13.03 -7.41
CA SER A 741 15.49 -14.21 -8.25
C SER A 741 16.15 -15.45 -7.67
N PHE A 742 17.41 -15.36 -7.26
CA PHE A 742 18.14 -16.43 -6.58
C PHE A 742 17.41 -16.90 -5.30
N TYR A 743 16.98 -15.97 -4.44
CA TYR A 743 16.14 -16.28 -3.26
C TYR A 743 14.93 -17.12 -3.63
N TYR A 744 14.24 -16.74 -4.70
CA TYR A 744 12.97 -17.35 -5.05
C TYR A 744 13.13 -18.81 -5.44
N TYR A 745 14.15 -19.13 -6.26
CA TYR A 745 14.47 -20.51 -6.63
C TYR A 745 15.05 -21.32 -5.45
N ASN A 746 15.68 -20.66 -4.47
CA ASN A 746 16.41 -21.27 -3.38
C ASN A 746 15.76 -21.00 -2.00
N ARG A 747 14.43 -21.07 -1.90
CA ARG A 747 13.69 -20.83 -0.64
C ARG A 747 13.94 -21.96 0.37
N LEU A 748 14.42 -21.61 1.57
CA LEU A 748 14.69 -22.61 2.63
C LEU A 748 13.40 -23.30 3.12
N PRO A 749 13.40 -24.63 3.39
CA PRO A 749 12.19 -25.37 3.74
C PRO A 749 11.60 -25.09 5.14
N SER A 750 12.38 -24.55 6.08
CA SER A 750 11.91 -24.24 7.43
C SER A 750 12.60 -23.01 8.03
N SER A 751 12.14 -22.54 9.20
CA SER A 751 12.77 -21.46 9.95
C SER A 751 13.97 -21.89 10.80
N ASN A 752 14.32 -23.18 10.82
CA ASN A 752 15.41 -23.70 11.65
C ASN A 752 16.73 -23.65 10.86
N PHE A 753 17.50 -22.58 11.05
CA PHE A 753 18.75 -22.36 10.30
C PHE A 753 19.85 -23.38 10.62
N ASP A 754 19.80 -24.00 11.81
CA ASP A 754 20.86 -24.90 12.28
C ASP A 754 20.97 -26.19 11.47
N ASP A 755 19.87 -26.65 10.86
CA ASP A 755 19.82 -27.85 10.01
C ASP A 755 20.28 -27.56 8.55
N HIS A 756 20.66 -26.32 8.24
CA HIS A 756 20.84 -25.83 6.85
C HIS A 756 22.15 -25.05 6.63
N TRP A 757 23.16 -25.16 7.50
CA TRP A 757 24.41 -24.40 7.39
C TRP A 757 25.18 -24.64 6.09
N ASP A 758 25.32 -25.90 5.64
CA ASP A 758 26.04 -26.21 4.39
C ASP A 758 25.36 -25.60 3.16
N LEU A 759 24.02 -25.63 3.16
CA LEU A 759 23.20 -25.01 2.12
C LEU A 759 23.36 -23.48 2.13
N LEU A 760 23.37 -22.85 3.31
CA LEU A 760 23.64 -21.42 3.47
C LEU A 760 25.06 -21.02 3.01
N ASN A 761 26.08 -21.85 3.25
CA ASN A 761 27.43 -21.62 2.76
C ASN A 761 27.49 -21.73 1.22
N SER A 762 26.80 -22.70 0.62
CA SER A 762 26.69 -22.79 -0.85
C SER A 762 25.95 -21.57 -1.46
N PHE A 763 24.93 -21.06 -0.77
CA PHE A 763 24.20 -19.85 -1.18
C PHE A 763 25.08 -18.60 -1.02
N PHE A 764 25.91 -18.55 0.02
CA PHE A 764 26.86 -17.47 0.24
C PHE A 764 27.89 -17.38 -0.88
N GLU A 765 28.42 -18.51 -1.36
CA GLU A 765 29.33 -18.52 -2.50
C GLU A 765 28.65 -18.04 -3.80
N LYS A 766 27.44 -18.53 -4.11
CA LYS A 766 26.65 -18.08 -5.26
C LYS A 766 26.39 -16.57 -5.21
N VAL A 767 25.93 -16.04 -4.07
CA VAL A 767 25.67 -14.59 -3.88
C VAL A 767 26.98 -13.79 -3.94
N LEU A 768 28.07 -14.28 -3.34
CA LEU A 768 29.38 -13.63 -3.40
C LEU A 768 29.89 -13.47 -4.83
N ASN A 769 29.70 -14.48 -5.67
CA ASN A 769 30.07 -14.42 -7.07
C ASN A 769 29.19 -13.45 -7.88
N MET A 770 27.93 -13.21 -7.47
CA MET A 770 27.09 -12.13 -8.04
C MET A 770 27.56 -10.75 -7.58
N VAL A 771 27.83 -10.56 -6.29
CA VAL A 771 28.26 -9.29 -5.70
C VAL A 771 29.61 -8.84 -6.27
N LYS A 772 30.60 -9.72 -6.34
CA LYS A 772 31.93 -9.45 -6.92
C LYS A 772 31.88 -8.92 -8.36
N LYS A 773 30.95 -9.42 -9.17
CA LYS A 773 30.80 -9.07 -10.59
C LYS A 773 29.96 -7.81 -10.82
N SER A 774 29.38 -7.24 -9.77
CA SER A 774 28.41 -6.15 -9.87
C SER A 774 29.00 -4.81 -9.44
N CYS A 775 28.79 -3.78 -10.27
CA CYS A 775 29.24 -2.44 -9.94
C CYS A 775 28.44 -1.83 -8.78
N ILE A 776 29.17 -1.19 -7.86
CA ILE A 776 28.67 -0.32 -6.81
C ILE A 776 28.95 1.15 -7.17
N LEU A 777 28.06 2.06 -6.78
CA LEU A 777 28.27 3.50 -6.94
C LEU A 777 28.69 4.13 -5.59
N PHE A 778 29.81 4.83 -5.58
CA PHE A 778 30.35 5.52 -4.41
C PHE A 778 30.94 6.87 -4.83
N GLU A 779 30.60 7.95 -4.12
CA GLU A 779 31.06 9.33 -4.44
C GLU A 779 30.84 9.73 -5.92
N GLY A 780 29.79 9.20 -6.56
CA GLY A 780 29.46 9.46 -7.97
C GLY A 780 30.30 8.66 -8.99
N ARG A 781 31.18 7.76 -8.55
CA ARG A 781 32.01 6.88 -9.39
C ARG A 781 31.62 5.41 -9.21
N LEU A 782 31.83 4.61 -10.25
CA LEU A 782 31.61 3.17 -10.22
C LEU A 782 32.86 2.40 -9.82
N PHE A 783 32.68 1.37 -9.00
CA PHE A 783 33.73 0.44 -8.59
C PHE A 783 33.17 -0.98 -8.58
N LEU A 784 34.06 -1.98 -8.65
CA LEU A 784 33.73 -3.33 -8.17
C LEU A 784 34.06 -3.38 -6.67
N PRO A 785 33.25 -4.08 -5.85
CA PRO A 785 33.56 -4.27 -4.44
C PRO A 785 34.80 -5.16 -4.29
N ASP A 786 35.73 -4.77 -3.42
CA ASP A 786 36.86 -5.64 -3.04
C ASP A 786 36.37 -6.94 -2.37
N MET A 787 37.23 -7.94 -2.26
CA MET A 787 36.86 -9.26 -1.72
C MET A 787 36.24 -9.18 -0.32
N HIS A 788 36.69 -8.26 0.53
CA HIS A 788 36.20 -8.09 1.90
C HIS A 788 34.83 -7.39 1.91
N THR A 789 34.68 -6.29 1.19
CA THR A 789 33.39 -5.61 0.96
C THR A 789 32.36 -6.56 0.34
N ALA A 790 32.75 -7.34 -0.66
CA ALA A 790 31.89 -8.33 -1.31
C ALA A 790 31.47 -9.46 -0.35
N LYS A 791 32.38 -9.99 0.48
CA LYS A 791 32.05 -10.95 1.56
C LYS A 791 31.01 -10.36 2.52
N ILE A 792 31.20 -9.13 3.01
CA ILE A 792 30.28 -8.49 3.95
C ILE A 792 28.89 -8.27 3.33
N LEU A 793 28.83 -7.64 2.15
CA LEU A 793 27.56 -7.39 1.45
C LEU A 793 26.80 -8.68 1.17
N SER A 794 27.49 -9.75 0.81
CA SER A 794 26.85 -11.05 0.52
C SER A 794 26.24 -11.70 1.78
N LYS A 795 26.91 -11.61 2.94
CA LYS A 795 26.33 -12.02 4.23
C LYS A 795 25.09 -11.19 4.57
N TYR A 796 25.13 -9.89 4.30
CA TYR A 796 24.03 -8.98 4.58
C TYR A 796 22.83 -9.22 3.67
N PHE A 797 23.03 -9.42 2.37
CA PHE A 797 21.95 -9.76 1.43
C PHE A 797 21.27 -11.08 1.80
N LEU A 798 22.02 -12.17 2.07
CA LEU A 798 21.42 -13.42 2.56
C LEU A 798 20.57 -13.20 3.82
N SER A 799 21.01 -12.31 4.70
CA SER A 799 20.30 -12.02 5.95
C SER A 799 19.04 -11.20 5.76
N ASP A 800 19.05 -10.25 4.82
CA ASP A 800 17.85 -9.55 4.36
C ASP A 800 16.82 -10.54 3.77
N MET A 801 17.29 -11.43 2.88
CA MET A 801 16.49 -12.38 2.12
C MET A 801 15.82 -13.45 2.98
N TYR A 802 16.61 -14.14 3.82
CA TYR A 802 16.20 -15.30 4.61
C TYR A 802 15.87 -14.93 6.07
N GLY A 803 16.19 -13.71 6.51
CA GLY A 803 15.99 -13.27 7.89
C GLY A 803 17.07 -13.77 8.87
N ILE A 804 18.24 -14.18 8.37
CA ILE A 804 19.33 -14.75 9.18
C ILE A 804 19.78 -13.73 10.24
N PRO A 805 19.72 -14.07 11.55
CA PRO A 805 20.22 -13.21 12.60
C PRO A 805 21.73 -12.90 12.45
N SER A 806 22.12 -11.63 12.64
CA SER A 806 23.50 -11.19 12.37
C SER A 806 24.58 -11.86 13.22
N ILE A 807 24.20 -12.54 14.30
CA ILE A 807 25.10 -13.40 15.10
C ILE A 807 25.72 -14.53 14.25
N PHE A 808 24.99 -15.03 13.26
CA PHE A 808 25.43 -16.09 12.36
C PHE A 808 26.29 -15.60 11.19
N HIS A 809 26.46 -14.29 10.99
CA HIS A 809 27.37 -13.75 9.97
C HIS A 809 28.81 -14.25 10.15
N LYS A 810 29.22 -14.60 11.36
CA LYS A 810 30.52 -15.21 11.63
C LYS A 810 30.60 -16.71 11.31
N LYS A 811 29.47 -17.43 11.32
CA LYS A 811 29.43 -18.87 10.98
C LYS A 811 29.41 -19.11 9.46
N ILE A 812 28.88 -18.15 8.70
CA ILE A 812 28.89 -18.20 7.23
C ILE A 812 30.30 -17.85 6.76
N GLU A 813 31.10 -18.83 6.39
CA GLU A 813 32.45 -18.65 5.86
C GLU A 813 32.59 -19.38 4.52
N LEU A 814 33.62 -19.05 3.75
CA LEU A 814 33.98 -19.87 2.59
C LEU A 814 34.69 -21.10 3.13
N SER A 815 34.37 -22.28 2.60
CA SER A 815 35.24 -23.43 2.73
C SER A 815 36.57 -23.07 2.07
N ASP A 816 37.66 -23.08 2.85
CA ASP A 816 39.02 -22.90 2.31
C ASP A 816 39.49 -24.16 1.54
N ASP A 817 38.83 -25.31 1.73
CA ASP A 817 39.02 -26.50 0.90
C ASP A 817 38.32 -26.33 -0.47
N PRO A 818 39.05 -26.38 -1.60
CA PRO A 818 38.44 -26.46 -2.92
C PRO A 818 37.74 -27.82 -3.04
N VAL A 819 36.42 -27.78 -3.20
CA VAL A 819 35.51 -28.94 -3.04
C VAL A 819 36.00 -30.19 -3.79
N SER A 820 36.63 -31.09 -3.03
CA SER A 820 36.67 -32.51 -3.39
C SER A 820 35.25 -33.05 -3.25
N THR A 821 34.78 -33.83 -4.23
CA THR A 821 33.44 -34.42 -4.22
C THR A 821 33.28 -35.39 -3.05
N TYR A 822 32.64 -34.94 -1.96
CA TYR A 822 32.44 -35.75 -0.76
C TYR A 822 31.39 -36.84 -0.97
N ASN A 823 31.85 -38.10 -1.00
CA ASN A 823 31.01 -39.26 -0.77
C ASN A 823 30.74 -39.40 0.73
N ILE A 824 29.48 -39.28 1.15
CA ILE A 824 29.07 -39.52 2.53
C ILE A 824 29.04 -41.04 2.77
N LYS A 825 29.97 -41.56 3.59
CA LYS A 825 29.91 -42.93 4.10
C LYS A 825 28.95 -43.01 5.29
N SER A 826 27.92 -43.84 5.20
CA SER A 826 27.17 -44.32 6.37
C SER A 826 27.95 -45.43 7.09
N PRO A 827 27.91 -45.50 8.44
CA PRO A 827 28.48 -46.63 9.17
C PRO A 827 27.48 -47.78 9.31
N GLY A 828 27.89 -48.98 8.91
CA GLY A 828 27.32 -50.25 9.37
C GLY A 828 26.09 -50.78 8.64
N ASP A 829 26.29 -51.51 7.54
CA ASP A 829 25.84 -52.92 7.48
C ASP A 829 26.63 -53.67 6.38
N ASP A 830 27.08 -54.90 6.66
CA ASP A 830 27.70 -55.79 5.67
C ASP A 830 26.54 -56.57 4.98
N THR A 831 26.39 -56.62 3.65
CA THR A 831 27.11 -57.59 2.80
C THR A 831 26.65 -57.53 1.33
N ILE A 832 27.56 -57.89 0.40
CA ILE A 832 27.31 -58.49 -0.94
C ILE A 832 26.76 -57.58 -2.07
N ASP A 833 27.74 -57.01 -2.79
CA ASP A 833 28.01 -57.11 -4.23
C ASP A 833 27.18 -56.46 -5.36
N SER A 834 27.96 -55.77 -6.21
CA SER A 834 27.74 -55.42 -7.62
C SER A 834 26.50 -54.60 -8.02
N TYR A 835 26.71 -53.36 -8.48
CA TYR A 835 26.51 -53.02 -9.90
C TYR A 835 27.17 -51.66 -10.23
N THR A 836 27.50 -51.52 -11.51
CA THR A 836 28.25 -50.44 -12.17
C THR A 836 28.02 -49.00 -11.70
N LYS A 837 29.16 -48.34 -11.43
CA LYS A 837 29.41 -46.89 -11.40
C LYS A 837 28.59 -46.12 -12.46
N VAL A 838 27.59 -45.35 -12.01
CA VAL A 838 26.89 -44.33 -12.82
C VAL A 838 27.08 -42.98 -12.13
N GLU A 839 27.47 -41.97 -12.89
CA GLU A 839 27.74 -40.62 -12.40
C GLU A 839 26.45 -39.93 -11.93
N SER A 840 26.43 -39.49 -10.67
CA SER A 840 25.31 -38.78 -10.05
C SER A 840 25.27 -37.31 -10.48
N ASN A 841 24.80 -37.06 -11.69
CA ASN A 841 24.49 -35.72 -12.19
C ASN A 841 23.37 -35.08 -11.34
N LEU A 842 23.76 -34.26 -10.36
CA LEU A 842 22.86 -33.31 -9.68
C LEU A 842 22.33 -32.31 -10.74
N PRO A 843 21.00 -32.23 -10.96
CA PRO A 843 20.45 -31.55 -12.13
C PRO A 843 20.42 -30.02 -11.98
N GLU A 844 20.56 -29.33 -13.12
CA GLU A 844 20.44 -27.87 -13.24
C GLU A 844 19.07 -27.33 -12.79
N GLU A 845 19.04 -26.10 -12.26
CA GLU A 845 17.83 -25.41 -11.79
C GLU A 845 16.78 -25.30 -12.92
N SER A 846 15.60 -25.89 -12.73
CA SER A 846 14.62 -26.06 -13.82
C SER A 846 13.87 -24.76 -14.16
N LYS A 847 13.70 -24.50 -15.46
CA LYS A 847 13.17 -23.23 -16.02
C LYS A 847 11.66 -23.00 -15.83
N PHE A 848 10.92 -23.94 -15.21
CA PHE A 848 9.45 -24.00 -15.25
C PHE A 848 8.71 -23.81 -13.91
N ILE A 849 9.37 -23.37 -12.83
CA ILE A 849 8.75 -23.26 -11.49
C ILE A 849 8.24 -21.83 -11.20
N PRO A 850 6.91 -21.57 -11.10
CA PRO A 850 6.36 -20.25 -10.83
C PRO A 850 6.16 -19.92 -9.33
N LYS A 851 6.85 -18.88 -8.84
CA LYS A 851 6.29 -17.54 -8.55
C LYS A 851 5.40 -17.33 -7.28
N ILE A 852 4.74 -18.34 -6.70
CA ILE A 852 3.55 -18.18 -5.81
C ILE A 852 3.74 -18.62 -4.31
N ASN A 853 2.63 -18.88 -3.60
CA ASN A 853 2.33 -18.90 -2.15
C ASN A 853 2.81 -20.16 -1.36
N PRO A 854 3.10 -20.08 -0.04
CA PRO A 854 3.41 -21.27 0.77
C PRO A 854 2.19 -22.12 1.16
N ASN A 855 0.96 -21.61 1.04
CA ASN A 855 -0.24 -22.33 1.46
C ASN A 855 -0.87 -23.06 0.28
N TRP A 856 -0.88 -24.40 0.31
CA TRP A 856 -1.55 -25.21 -0.70
C TRP A 856 -3.07 -24.99 -0.67
N ASN A 857 -3.68 -24.73 -1.83
CA ASN A 857 -5.12 -24.53 -1.96
C ASN A 857 -5.77 -25.76 -2.60
N GLN A 858 -6.46 -26.56 -1.78
CA GLN A 858 -7.21 -27.75 -2.20
C GLN A 858 -8.32 -27.51 -3.24
N MET A 859 -8.75 -26.25 -3.42
CA MET A 859 -9.73 -25.89 -4.45
C MET A 859 -9.12 -25.73 -5.85
N LEU A 860 -7.79 -25.74 -5.98
CA LEU A 860 -7.10 -25.59 -7.27
C LEU A 860 -6.81 -26.90 -8.01
N ILE A 861 -7.22 -28.06 -7.46
CA ILE A 861 -7.15 -29.33 -8.19
C ILE A 861 -8.28 -29.37 -9.22
N THR A 862 -8.05 -28.74 -10.36
CA THR A 862 -8.94 -28.73 -11.52
C THR A 862 -8.38 -29.63 -12.61
N SER A 863 -9.09 -30.71 -12.96
CA SER A 863 -8.93 -31.36 -14.27
C SER A 863 -9.44 -30.39 -15.34
N LEU A 864 -8.57 -30.03 -16.27
CA LEU A 864 -8.74 -28.99 -17.28
C LEU A 864 -8.62 -29.67 -18.65
N ASN A 865 -9.74 -30.26 -19.11
CA ASN A 865 -9.79 -31.10 -20.31
C ASN A 865 -9.08 -30.42 -21.48
N ILE A 866 -7.91 -30.96 -21.86
CA ILE A 866 -7.03 -30.33 -22.87
C ILE A 866 -7.71 -30.13 -24.22
N TYR A 867 -8.66 -31.00 -24.60
CA TYR A 867 -9.43 -30.83 -25.83
C TYR A 867 -10.50 -29.74 -25.72
N GLU A 868 -11.11 -29.57 -24.54
CA GLU A 868 -12.01 -28.45 -24.26
C GLU A 868 -11.25 -27.12 -24.32
N LEU A 869 -10.08 -27.06 -23.67
CA LEU A 869 -9.20 -25.90 -23.71
C LEU A 869 -8.76 -25.59 -25.16
N ALA A 870 -8.36 -26.60 -25.93
CA ALA A 870 -8.00 -26.46 -27.34
C ALA A 870 -9.17 -25.95 -28.20
N LEU A 871 -10.39 -26.49 -28.02
CA LEU A 871 -11.61 -25.99 -28.66
C LEU A 871 -11.89 -24.53 -28.29
N SER A 872 -11.69 -24.16 -27.02
CA SER A 872 -11.82 -22.78 -26.55
C SER A 872 -10.77 -21.82 -27.16
N MET A 873 -9.65 -22.33 -27.66
CA MET A 873 -8.60 -21.53 -28.32
C MET A 873 -8.80 -21.37 -29.84
N ILE A 874 -9.77 -22.07 -30.43
CA ILE A 874 -10.03 -22.01 -31.88
C ILE A 874 -10.36 -20.57 -32.32
N LYS A 875 -9.55 -20.07 -33.26
CA LYS A 875 -9.82 -18.83 -33.99
C LYS A 875 -10.85 -19.08 -35.09
N LEU A 876 -11.90 -18.26 -35.10
CA LEU A 876 -12.93 -18.30 -36.14
C LEU A 876 -12.40 -17.70 -37.45
N ASP A 877 -12.47 -18.47 -38.52
CA ASP A 877 -12.39 -17.96 -39.89
C ASP A 877 -13.67 -17.16 -40.15
N LYS A 878 -13.54 -15.83 -40.18
CA LYS A 878 -14.66 -14.87 -40.17
C LYS A 878 -14.75 -13.99 -41.42
N GLU A 879 -13.68 -13.91 -42.21
CA GLU A 879 -13.50 -12.94 -43.29
C GLU A 879 -14.60 -13.04 -44.37
N GLU A 880 -14.91 -14.27 -44.79
CA GLU A 880 -15.97 -14.54 -45.77
C GLU A 880 -17.36 -14.10 -45.27
N PHE A 881 -17.63 -14.30 -43.98
CA PHE A 881 -18.86 -13.82 -43.35
C PHE A 881 -18.87 -12.30 -43.20
N GLU A 882 -17.76 -11.66 -42.81
CA GLU A 882 -17.64 -10.19 -42.76
C GLU A 882 -17.91 -9.58 -44.14
N ASN A 883 -17.31 -10.13 -45.19
CA ASN A 883 -17.51 -9.69 -46.58
C ASN A 883 -18.97 -9.89 -47.04
N HIS A 884 -19.57 -11.06 -46.80
CA HIS A 884 -20.98 -11.29 -47.11
C HIS A 884 -21.90 -10.35 -46.32
N PHE A 885 -21.62 -10.16 -45.03
CA PHE A 885 -22.38 -9.29 -44.14
C PHE A 885 -22.34 -7.83 -44.63
N ILE A 886 -21.15 -7.29 -44.89
CA ILE A 886 -20.95 -5.96 -45.46
C ILE A 886 -21.72 -5.79 -46.77
N ASN A 887 -21.60 -6.74 -47.70
CA ASN A 887 -22.23 -6.65 -49.02
C ASN A 887 -23.76 -6.67 -48.95
N LYS A 888 -24.34 -7.55 -48.10
CA LYS A 888 -25.79 -7.60 -47.88
C LYS A 888 -26.30 -6.36 -47.14
N MET A 889 -25.50 -5.79 -46.24
CA MET A 889 -25.83 -4.55 -45.55
C MET A 889 -25.78 -3.33 -46.47
N LYS A 890 -24.82 -3.23 -47.40
CA LYS A 890 -24.77 -2.17 -48.44
C LYS A 890 -26.05 -2.08 -49.29
N GLN A 891 -26.73 -3.21 -49.51
CA GLN A 891 -28.01 -3.26 -50.24
C GLN A 891 -29.21 -2.74 -49.42
N SER A 892 -29.09 -2.59 -48.10
CA SER A 892 -30.17 -2.09 -47.24
C SER A 892 -30.36 -0.57 -47.40
N SER A 893 -31.59 -0.11 -47.67
CA SER A 893 -31.91 1.31 -47.90
C SER A 893 -31.51 2.25 -46.75
N LEU A 894 -31.60 1.79 -45.50
CA LEU A 894 -31.14 2.55 -44.32
C LEU A 894 -29.62 2.72 -44.28
N VAL A 895 -28.89 1.75 -44.85
CA VAL A 895 -27.42 1.67 -44.80
C VAL A 895 -26.81 2.35 -46.02
N LYS A 896 -27.49 2.31 -47.17
CA LYS A 896 -27.11 3.00 -48.41
C LYS A 896 -26.92 4.52 -48.21
N LYS A 897 -27.73 5.16 -47.36
CA LYS A 897 -27.54 6.57 -46.94
C LYS A 897 -26.24 6.83 -46.15
N HIS A 898 -25.54 5.79 -45.69
CA HIS A 898 -24.33 5.92 -44.87
C HIS A 898 -23.07 5.35 -45.54
N PHE A 899 -23.22 4.47 -46.53
CA PHE A 899 -22.10 3.89 -47.31
C PHE A 899 -21.76 4.67 -48.60
N ASN A 900 -22.43 5.80 -48.88
CA ASN A 900 -22.15 6.63 -50.06
C ASN A 900 -20.87 7.48 -49.94
N ALA A 901 -20.27 7.60 -48.76
CA ALA A 901 -18.93 8.17 -48.60
C ALA A 901 -17.86 7.10 -48.89
N LYS A 902 -16.74 7.48 -49.52
CA LYS A 902 -15.63 6.57 -49.91
C LYS A 902 -14.87 5.91 -48.74
N GLU A 903 -15.36 6.01 -47.51
CA GLU A 903 -14.68 5.53 -46.30
C GLU A 903 -14.91 4.04 -46.03
N SER A 904 -13.84 3.33 -45.66
CA SER A 904 -13.90 1.95 -45.18
C SER A 904 -14.56 1.88 -43.80
N ILE A 905 -15.82 1.44 -43.73
CA ILE A 905 -16.56 1.28 -42.47
C ILE A 905 -16.19 -0.05 -41.81
N ALA A 906 -15.58 0.00 -40.62
CA ALA A 906 -15.39 -1.19 -39.79
C ALA A 906 -16.70 -1.54 -39.05
N ILE A 907 -17.09 -2.82 -39.10
CA ILE A 907 -18.30 -3.33 -38.46
C ILE A 907 -17.89 -4.16 -37.23
N ASP A 908 -18.44 -3.82 -36.06
CA ASP A 908 -18.18 -4.57 -34.84
C ASP A 908 -19.16 -5.75 -34.70
N LEU A 909 -18.63 -6.96 -34.94
CA LEU A 909 -19.35 -8.23 -34.84
C LEU A 909 -18.85 -9.12 -33.67
N SER A 910 -18.08 -8.53 -32.73
CA SER A 910 -17.47 -9.23 -31.58
C SER A 910 -18.46 -10.11 -30.80
N ILE A 911 -19.63 -9.56 -30.45
CA ILE A 911 -20.70 -10.29 -29.72
C ILE A 911 -21.23 -11.47 -30.54
N THR A 912 -21.36 -11.31 -31.86
CA THR A 912 -21.79 -12.39 -32.76
C THR A 912 -20.73 -13.51 -32.79
N TYR A 913 -19.44 -13.17 -32.85
CA TYR A 913 -18.36 -14.16 -32.80
C TYR A 913 -18.24 -14.86 -31.44
N ALA A 914 -18.44 -14.14 -30.33
CA ALA A 914 -18.49 -14.74 -29.00
C ALA A 914 -19.63 -15.76 -28.88
N ARG A 915 -20.84 -15.43 -29.39
CA ARG A 915 -21.99 -16.34 -29.43
C ARG A 915 -21.75 -17.56 -30.32
N ILE A 916 -21.16 -17.38 -31.48
CA ILE A 916 -20.79 -18.49 -32.39
C ILE A 916 -19.76 -19.41 -31.73
N LYS A 917 -18.75 -18.84 -31.06
CA LYS A 917 -17.74 -19.60 -30.34
C LYS A 917 -18.32 -20.38 -29.16
N GLY A 918 -19.21 -19.76 -28.38
CA GLY A 918 -19.97 -20.41 -27.33
C GLY A 918 -20.83 -21.57 -27.87
N TYR A 919 -21.61 -21.33 -28.92
CA TYR A 919 -22.42 -22.36 -29.57
C TYR A 919 -21.59 -23.55 -30.07
N ILE A 920 -20.40 -23.31 -30.64
CA ILE A 920 -19.48 -24.38 -31.03
C ILE A 920 -19.04 -25.18 -29.79
N LEU A 921 -18.57 -24.51 -28.73
CA LEU A 921 -18.10 -25.16 -27.51
C LEU A 921 -19.21 -25.99 -26.83
N GLU A 922 -20.38 -25.39 -26.61
CA GLU A 922 -21.58 -26.06 -26.08
C GLU A 922 -22.01 -27.26 -26.94
N SER A 923 -21.89 -27.14 -28.28
CA SER A 923 -22.21 -28.25 -29.19
C SER A 923 -21.23 -29.42 -29.07
N PHE A 924 -19.94 -29.17 -28.77
CA PHE A 924 -18.94 -30.23 -28.59
C PHE A 924 -18.87 -30.79 -27.16
N TYR A 925 -19.37 -30.07 -26.15
CA TYR A 925 -19.33 -30.48 -24.75
C TYR A 925 -19.86 -31.90 -24.46
N PRO A 926 -20.98 -32.37 -25.06
CA PRO A 926 -21.43 -33.75 -24.86
C PRO A 926 -20.42 -34.81 -25.31
N LEU A 927 -19.72 -34.59 -26.43
CA LEU A 927 -18.67 -35.48 -26.92
C LEU A 927 -17.46 -35.50 -25.98
N LEU A 928 -17.05 -34.32 -25.49
CA LEU A 928 -15.93 -34.19 -24.57
C LEU A 928 -16.19 -34.97 -23.28
N LYS A 929 -17.40 -34.84 -22.72
CA LYS A 929 -17.83 -35.57 -21.52
C LYS A 929 -17.96 -37.08 -21.76
N GLU A 930 -18.46 -37.51 -22.92
CA GLU A 930 -18.49 -38.94 -23.29
C GLU A 930 -17.06 -39.52 -23.41
N SER A 931 -16.13 -38.72 -23.91
CA SER A 931 -14.75 -39.16 -24.19
C SER A 931 -13.81 -39.06 -22.98
N GLU A 932 -14.19 -38.38 -21.89
CA GLU A 932 -13.28 -37.99 -20.81
C GLU A 932 -12.58 -39.20 -20.15
N GLU A 933 -13.35 -40.20 -19.70
CA GLU A 933 -12.80 -41.43 -19.11
C GLU A 933 -12.00 -42.27 -20.12
N GLU A 934 -12.39 -42.23 -21.40
CA GLU A 934 -11.66 -42.90 -22.47
C GLU A 934 -10.30 -42.24 -22.73
N ILE A 935 -10.23 -40.91 -22.67
CA ILE A 935 -9.01 -40.12 -22.79
C ILE A 935 -8.07 -40.40 -21.60
N LYS A 936 -8.58 -40.36 -20.36
CA LYS A 936 -7.82 -40.70 -19.14
C LYS A 936 -7.19 -42.09 -19.21
N ASN A 937 -7.93 -43.07 -19.74
CA ASN A 937 -7.43 -44.44 -19.90
C ASN A 937 -6.41 -44.59 -21.05
N THR A 938 -6.47 -43.73 -22.08
CA THR A 938 -5.60 -43.79 -23.26
C THR A 938 -4.28 -43.03 -23.04
N ILE A 939 -4.34 -41.83 -22.45
CA ILE A 939 -3.17 -40.97 -22.20
C ILE A 939 -2.67 -41.25 -20.79
N LYS A 940 -1.93 -42.35 -20.64
CA LYS A 940 -1.32 -42.74 -19.36
C LYS A 940 -0.02 -42.00 -19.12
N ILE A 941 0.05 -41.30 -18.00
CA ILE A 941 1.30 -40.79 -17.45
C ILE A 941 2.12 -41.98 -16.94
N HIS A 942 3.42 -42.01 -17.25
CA HIS A 942 4.36 -42.97 -16.69
C HIS A 942 5.71 -42.30 -16.40
N ASP A 943 6.55 -42.97 -15.61
CA ASP A 943 7.91 -42.52 -15.34
C ASP A 943 8.69 -42.26 -16.64
N GLY A 944 9.38 -41.12 -16.71
CA GLY A 944 10.23 -40.73 -17.83
C GLY A 944 9.55 -39.99 -19.00
N ILE A 945 8.21 -39.87 -19.03
CA ILE A 945 7.54 -39.12 -20.12
C ILE A 945 7.88 -37.62 -20.06
N THR A 946 8.20 -37.02 -21.21
CA THR A 946 8.45 -35.57 -21.33
C THR A 946 7.17 -34.81 -21.66
N LEU A 947 7.14 -33.50 -21.43
CA LEU A 947 6.02 -32.64 -21.85
C LEU A 947 5.76 -32.68 -23.37
N SER A 948 6.81 -32.79 -24.18
CA SER A 948 6.68 -33.01 -25.63
C SER A 948 6.10 -34.39 -25.97
N GLY A 949 6.41 -35.42 -25.17
CA GLY A 949 5.81 -36.75 -25.29
C GLY A 949 4.32 -36.75 -24.91
N LEU A 950 3.96 -36.00 -23.86
CA LEU A 950 2.57 -35.80 -23.44
C LEU A 950 1.77 -35.02 -24.49
N GLU A 951 2.31 -33.92 -25.02
CA GLU A 951 1.74 -33.17 -26.16
C GLU A 951 1.50 -34.10 -27.36
N HIS A 952 2.50 -34.90 -27.71
CA HIS A 952 2.41 -35.87 -28.80
C HIS A 952 1.33 -36.94 -28.56
N ALA A 953 1.15 -37.40 -27.32
CA ALA A 953 0.09 -38.35 -26.96
C ALA A 953 -1.32 -37.76 -27.12
N TYR A 954 -1.51 -36.48 -26.80
CA TYR A 954 -2.76 -35.76 -27.08
C TYR A 954 -2.99 -35.56 -28.58
N VAL A 955 -1.97 -35.11 -29.32
CA VAL A 955 -2.06 -34.87 -30.78
C VAL A 955 -2.30 -36.17 -31.56
N SER A 956 -1.81 -37.31 -31.07
CA SER A 956 -1.86 -38.60 -31.79
C SER A 956 -2.97 -39.53 -31.31
N ASN A 957 -3.92 -39.05 -30.50
CA ASN A 957 -5.06 -39.84 -30.01
C ASN A 957 -6.11 -40.05 -31.11
N GLU A 958 -5.81 -40.93 -32.06
CA GLU A 958 -6.62 -41.15 -33.26
C GLU A 958 -8.02 -41.74 -32.95
N LYS A 959 -8.18 -42.37 -31.77
CA LYS A 959 -9.47 -42.84 -31.27
C LYS A 959 -10.40 -41.67 -30.95
N PHE A 960 -9.91 -40.66 -30.21
CA PHE A 960 -10.63 -39.41 -29.99
C PHE A 960 -10.88 -38.65 -31.31
N PHE A 961 -9.86 -38.51 -32.17
CA PHE A 961 -10.03 -37.78 -33.44
C PHE A 961 -11.01 -38.48 -34.40
N THR A 962 -11.14 -39.80 -34.35
CA THR A 962 -12.18 -40.53 -35.09
C THR A 962 -13.59 -40.17 -34.60
N LYS A 963 -13.84 -40.25 -33.29
CA LYS A 963 -15.11 -39.80 -32.69
C LYS A 963 -15.40 -38.32 -33.00
N LEU A 964 -14.39 -37.46 -32.95
CA LEU A 964 -14.51 -36.04 -33.28
C LEU A 964 -14.90 -35.80 -34.74
N ARG A 965 -14.34 -36.56 -35.70
CA ARG A 965 -14.69 -36.49 -37.13
C ARG A 965 -16.12 -37.00 -37.39
N GLU A 966 -16.56 -38.05 -36.72
CA GLU A 966 -17.95 -38.53 -36.79
C GLU A 966 -18.94 -37.52 -36.20
N PHE A 967 -18.65 -37.00 -35.01
CA PHE A 967 -19.49 -36.02 -34.33
C PHE A 967 -19.60 -34.71 -35.11
N ARG A 968 -18.49 -34.23 -35.69
CA ARG A 968 -18.47 -33.13 -36.67
C ARG A 968 -19.48 -33.38 -37.80
N GLY A 969 -19.53 -34.58 -38.37
CA GLY A 969 -20.49 -34.94 -39.43
C GLY A 969 -21.95 -34.81 -38.97
N LYS A 970 -22.26 -35.35 -37.78
CA LYS A 970 -23.59 -35.26 -37.13
C LYS A 970 -23.97 -33.79 -36.85
N LEU A 971 -23.04 -32.98 -36.35
CA LEU A 971 -23.26 -31.56 -36.03
C LEU A 971 -23.45 -30.70 -37.29
N ILE A 972 -22.67 -30.92 -38.35
CA ILE A 972 -22.85 -30.24 -39.64
C ILE A 972 -24.24 -30.57 -40.23
N LYS A 973 -24.71 -31.81 -40.12
CA LYS A 973 -26.08 -32.17 -40.52
C LYS A 973 -27.12 -31.40 -39.70
N ARG A 974 -27.03 -31.43 -38.36
CA ARG A 974 -27.93 -30.67 -37.47
C ARG A 974 -27.99 -29.18 -37.81
N ILE A 975 -26.87 -28.55 -38.17
CA ILE A 975 -26.81 -27.11 -38.53
C ILE A 975 -27.47 -26.84 -39.89
N LYS A 976 -27.36 -27.75 -40.86
CA LYS A 976 -28.10 -27.66 -42.13
C LYS A 976 -29.61 -27.82 -41.94
N ASP A 977 -30.00 -28.67 -41.00
CA ASP A 977 -31.40 -28.99 -40.68
C ASP A 977 -32.02 -28.01 -39.64
N SER A 978 -31.25 -27.05 -39.13
CA SER A 978 -31.68 -26.11 -38.08
C SER A 978 -32.62 -25.02 -38.61
N SER A 979 -33.62 -24.66 -37.82
CA SER A 979 -34.53 -23.57 -38.15
C SER A 979 -33.85 -22.20 -38.13
N ASP A 980 -34.30 -21.29 -39.01
CA ASP A 980 -33.75 -19.94 -39.13
C ASP A 980 -33.75 -19.15 -37.80
N SER A 981 -34.70 -19.42 -36.91
CA SER A 981 -34.82 -18.72 -35.63
C SER A 981 -33.57 -18.92 -34.75
N THR A 982 -33.17 -20.17 -34.54
CA THR A 982 -32.09 -20.52 -33.58
C THR A 982 -30.75 -19.95 -34.03
N LEU A 983 -30.45 -20.05 -35.34
CA LEU A 983 -29.23 -19.46 -35.91
C LEU A 983 -29.30 -17.92 -35.96
N SER A 984 -30.49 -17.33 -36.10
CA SER A 984 -30.64 -15.86 -36.08
C SER A 984 -30.34 -15.24 -34.71
N ASP A 985 -30.45 -16.01 -33.62
CA ASP A 985 -30.19 -15.51 -32.27
C ASP A 985 -28.70 -15.47 -31.89
N LEU A 986 -27.84 -16.17 -32.64
CA LEU A 986 -26.39 -15.99 -32.59
C LEU A 986 -25.95 -14.58 -33.06
N ILE A 987 -26.75 -13.91 -33.90
CA ILE A 987 -26.47 -12.56 -34.37
C ILE A 987 -26.85 -11.53 -33.31
N GLN A 988 -25.90 -10.67 -32.97
CA GLN A 988 -26.12 -9.58 -32.02
C GLN A 988 -27.24 -8.61 -32.47
N TYR A 989 -28.05 -8.18 -31.52
CA TYR A 989 -29.20 -7.30 -31.79
C TYR A 989 -28.80 -5.87 -32.19
N LEU A 990 -27.62 -5.42 -31.76
CA LEU A 990 -27.10 -4.07 -31.97
C LEU A 990 -25.69 -4.16 -32.56
N ILE A 991 -25.51 -3.64 -33.76
CA ILE A 991 -24.21 -3.65 -34.45
C ILE A 991 -23.66 -2.23 -34.49
N HIS A 992 -22.44 -2.06 -33.99
CA HIS A 992 -21.76 -0.78 -33.97
C HIS A 992 -20.96 -0.62 -35.27
N LEU A 993 -21.15 0.52 -35.94
CA LEU A 993 -20.29 0.98 -37.00
C LEU A 993 -19.20 1.86 -36.39
N LYS A 994 -17.94 1.53 -36.67
CA LYS A 994 -16.77 2.33 -36.33
C LYS A 994 -16.32 3.07 -37.62
N PRO A 995 -16.84 4.28 -37.90
CA PRO A 995 -16.26 5.13 -38.94
C PRO A 995 -14.86 5.59 -38.49
N LYS A 996 -13.97 5.91 -39.44
CA LYS A 996 -12.62 6.42 -39.11
C LYS A 996 -12.67 7.82 -38.48
N THR A 997 -13.68 8.61 -38.85
CA THR A 997 -13.81 10.03 -38.50
C THR A 997 -15.28 10.38 -38.26
N GLY A 998 -15.81 10.04 -37.07
CA GLY A 998 -17.16 10.47 -36.68
C GLY A 998 -17.81 9.68 -35.54
N ALA A 999 -18.98 10.13 -35.11
CA ALA A 999 -19.74 9.50 -34.04
C ALA A 999 -20.19 8.07 -34.39
N HIS A 1000 -20.08 7.14 -33.42
CA HIS A 1000 -20.49 5.75 -33.58
C HIS A 1000 -21.97 5.61 -33.94
N LYS A 1001 -22.24 5.10 -35.15
CA LYS A 1001 -23.60 4.80 -35.61
C LYS A 1001 -23.97 3.37 -35.26
N LYS A 1002 -25.20 3.15 -34.81
CA LYS A 1002 -25.72 1.86 -34.36
C LYS A 1002 -26.76 1.34 -35.34
N ILE A 1003 -26.62 0.10 -35.79
CA ILE A 1003 -27.63 -0.60 -36.60
C ILE A 1003 -28.42 -1.54 -35.69
N LEU A 1004 -29.75 -1.41 -35.74
CA LEU A 1004 -30.68 -2.31 -35.08
C LEU A 1004 -31.01 -3.53 -35.94
N MET A 1005 -30.65 -4.72 -35.46
CA MET A 1005 -30.88 -6.00 -36.11
C MET A 1005 -32.16 -6.66 -35.60
N LYS A 1006 -33.31 -6.11 -36.03
CA LYS A 1006 -34.63 -6.71 -35.78
C LYS A 1006 -34.68 -8.18 -36.25
N LYS A 1007 -35.45 -9.05 -35.58
CA LYS A 1007 -35.54 -10.51 -35.83
C LYS A 1007 -35.66 -10.87 -37.32
N LYS A 1008 -36.57 -10.22 -38.07
CA LYS A 1008 -36.75 -10.41 -39.53
C LYS A 1008 -35.47 -10.17 -40.35
N ARG A 1009 -34.56 -9.27 -39.93
CA ARG A 1009 -33.25 -9.08 -40.58
C ARG A 1009 -32.24 -10.16 -40.18
N ARG A 1010 -32.16 -10.52 -38.89
CA ARG A 1010 -31.26 -11.58 -38.41
C ARG A 1010 -31.54 -12.91 -39.10
N VAL A 1011 -32.82 -13.24 -39.29
CA VAL A 1011 -33.26 -14.39 -40.12
C VAL A 1011 -32.65 -14.38 -41.52
N THR A 1012 -32.53 -13.23 -42.20
CA THR A 1012 -31.90 -13.20 -43.54
C THR A 1012 -30.42 -13.60 -43.56
N PHE A 1013 -29.76 -13.65 -42.41
CA PHE A 1013 -28.35 -14.04 -42.26
C PHE A 1013 -28.19 -15.45 -41.66
N SER A 1014 -29.28 -16.17 -41.36
CA SER A 1014 -29.24 -17.54 -40.82
C SER A 1014 -28.37 -18.48 -41.66
N LYS A 1015 -28.55 -18.47 -42.99
CA LYS A 1015 -27.77 -19.25 -43.95
C LYS A 1015 -26.28 -18.88 -43.95
N SER A 1016 -25.96 -17.60 -43.78
CA SER A 1016 -24.57 -17.11 -43.67
C SER A 1016 -23.93 -17.54 -42.36
N ILE A 1017 -24.68 -17.54 -41.26
CA ILE A 1017 -24.26 -18.10 -39.96
C ILE A 1017 -24.08 -19.61 -40.04
N ALA A 1018 -24.99 -20.34 -40.70
CA ALA A 1018 -24.86 -21.77 -40.96
C ALA A 1018 -23.58 -22.07 -41.75
N GLN A 1019 -23.29 -21.33 -42.81
CA GLN A 1019 -22.04 -21.47 -43.58
C GLN A 1019 -20.81 -21.18 -42.73
N LEU A 1020 -20.81 -20.10 -41.94
CA LEU A 1020 -19.72 -19.73 -41.04
C LEU A 1020 -19.45 -20.81 -39.97
N LEU A 1021 -20.52 -21.36 -39.38
CA LEU A 1021 -20.46 -22.49 -38.44
C LEU A 1021 -19.92 -23.75 -39.13
N ILE A 1022 -20.49 -24.15 -40.26
CA ILE A 1022 -20.08 -25.34 -41.01
C ILE A 1022 -18.61 -25.25 -41.42
N LYS A 1023 -18.12 -24.09 -41.87
CA LYS A 1023 -16.70 -23.85 -42.24
C LYS A 1023 -15.77 -24.03 -41.04
N ASN A 1024 -16.11 -23.44 -39.89
CA ASN A 1024 -15.29 -23.53 -38.69
C ASN A 1024 -15.35 -24.93 -38.05
N ILE A 1025 -16.53 -25.53 -37.94
CA ILE A 1025 -16.72 -26.92 -37.47
C ILE A 1025 -16.04 -27.93 -38.40
N SER A 1026 -15.98 -27.64 -39.70
CA SER A 1026 -15.27 -28.50 -40.67
C SER A 1026 -13.75 -28.51 -40.53
N SER A 1027 -13.17 -27.56 -39.79
CA SER A 1027 -11.73 -27.48 -39.53
C SER A 1027 -11.38 -27.71 -38.05
N VAL A 1028 -12.34 -28.16 -37.23
CA VAL A 1028 -12.13 -28.39 -35.80
C VAL A 1028 -11.02 -29.41 -35.51
N PRO A 1029 -10.95 -30.61 -36.13
CA PRO A 1029 -9.88 -31.57 -35.83
C PRO A 1029 -8.47 -31.00 -36.03
N GLU A 1030 -8.24 -30.34 -37.16
CA GLU A 1030 -6.96 -29.74 -37.53
C GLU A 1030 -6.63 -28.53 -36.64
N LYS A 1031 -7.64 -27.71 -36.32
CA LYS A 1031 -7.48 -26.57 -35.40
C LYS A 1031 -7.27 -27.00 -33.94
N VAL A 1032 -7.84 -28.11 -33.49
CA VAL A 1032 -7.57 -28.70 -32.16
C VAL A 1032 -6.12 -29.18 -32.08
N VAL A 1033 -5.63 -29.93 -33.07
CA VAL A 1033 -4.21 -30.35 -33.13
C VAL A 1033 -3.28 -29.12 -33.06
N ASN A 1034 -3.56 -28.09 -33.86
CA ASN A 1034 -2.75 -26.88 -33.87
C ASN A 1034 -2.88 -26.05 -32.57
N ALA A 1035 -4.04 -26.06 -31.92
CA ALA A 1035 -4.24 -25.40 -30.64
C ALA A 1035 -3.46 -26.11 -29.51
N ILE A 1036 -3.45 -27.45 -29.49
CA ILE A 1036 -2.68 -28.25 -28.51
C ILE A 1036 -1.18 -27.98 -28.65
N LYS A 1037 -0.66 -27.97 -29.88
CA LYS A 1037 0.75 -27.59 -30.18
C LYS A 1037 1.12 -26.14 -29.83
N MET A 1038 0.12 -25.29 -29.61
CA MET A 1038 0.27 -23.88 -29.24
C MET A 1038 -0.08 -23.63 -27.76
N LEU A 1039 -0.41 -24.67 -27.00
CA LEU A 1039 -0.62 -24.54 -25.57
C LEU A 1039 0.70 -24.20 -24.87
N PRO A 1040 0.71 -23.24 -23.93
CA PRO A 1040 1.82 -23.08 -23.02
C PRO A 1040 2.07 -24.41 -22.28
N PRO A 1041 3.32 -24.89 -22.11
CA PRO A 1041 3.59 -26.15 -21.44
C PRO A 1041 2.93 -26.25 -20.05
N SER A 1042 2.83 -25.13 -19.32
CA SER A 1042 2.12 -25.08 -18.04
C SER A 1042 0.64 -25.50 -18.12
N LYS A 1043 -0.05 -25.26 -19.24
CA LYS A 1043 -1.45 -25.69 -19.43
C LYS A 1043 -1.60 -27.18 -19.72
N LEU A 1044 -0.61 -27.81 -20.34
CA LEU A 1044 -0.54 -29.27 -20.45
C LEU A 1044 -0.22 -29.92 -19.10
N VAL A 1045 0.57 -29.24 -18.27
CA VAL A 1045 0.91 -29.69 -16.90
C VAL A 1045 -0.31 -29.60 -15.98
N GLU A 1046 -1.02 -28.47 -15.95
CA GLU A 1046 -2.14 -28.20 -15.02
C GLU A 1046 -3.27 -29.26 -15.04
N GLU A 1047 -3.55 -29.88 -16.19
CA GLU A 1047 -4.51 -30.99 -16.33
C GLU A 1047 -4.14 -32.20 -15.45
N HIS A 1048 -2.85 -32.53 -15.40
CA HIS A 1048 -2.35 -33.76 -14.81
C HIS A 1048 -1.63 -33.56 -13.47
N PHE A 1049 -1.12 -32.35 -13.22
CA PHE A 1049 -0.32 -31.99 -12.04
C PHE A 1049 -0.74 -30.62 -11.52
N SER A 1050 -0.93 -30.52 -10.21
CA SER A 1050 -1.06 -29.24 -9.52
C SER A 1050 0.24 -28.87 -8.84
N LEU A 1051 0.50 -27.56 -8.74
CA LEU A 1051 1.63 -27.04 -7.98
C LEU A 1051 1.38 -27.23 -6.48
N PHE A 1052 2.22 -28.04 -5.83
CA PHE A 1052 2.27 -28.23 -4.39
C PHE A 1052 3.61 -27.70 -3.88
N TYR A 1053 3.57 -26.55 -3.19
CA TYR A 1053 4.76 -25.77 -2.83
C TYR A 1053 5.61 -25.42 -4.08
N ASN A 1054 6.73 -26.12 -4.28
CA ASN A 1054 7.66 -25.92 -5.41
C ASN A 1054 7.72 -27.16 -6.33
N LEU A 1055 6.87 -28.16 -6.11
CA LEU A 1055 6.83 -29.40 -6.87
C LEU A 1055 5.49 -29.51 -7.59
N TYR A 1056 5.50 -29.89 -8.86
CA TYR A 1056 4.29 -30.32 -9.56
C TYR A 1056 4.03 -31.77 -9.18
N ILE A 1057 2.94 -32.03 -8.45
CA ILE A 1057 2.50 -33.37 -8.02
C ILE A 1057 1.25 -33.75 -8.80
N ASP A 1058 1.15 -35.01 -9.18
CA ASP A 1058 0.01 -35.49 -9.95
C ASP A 1058 -1.34 -35.30 -9.23
N ASN A 1059 -2.35 -34.96 -10.03
CA ASN A 1059 -3.69 -34.66 -9.56
C ASN A 1059 -4.37 -35.88 -8.94
N VAL A 1060 -3.99 -37.12 -9.31
CA VAL A 1060 -4.56 -38.35 -8.73
C VAL A 1060 -4.13 -38.52 -7.28
N SER A 1061 -2.83 -38.38 -7.00
CA SER A 1061 -2.27 -38.34 -5.65
C SER A 1061 -2.88 -37.21 -4.82
N LEU A 1062 -2.96 -35.99 -5.38
CA LEU A 1062 -3.53 -34.85 -4.66
C LEU A 1062 -5.04 -34.97 -4.41
N LEU A 1063 -5.80 -35.69 -5.24
CA LEU A 1063 -7.20 -36.02 -4.96
C LEU A 1063 -7.32 -37.02 -3.81
N LYS A 1064 -6.46 -38.07 -3.75
CA LYS A 1064 -6.38 -38.98 -2.59
C LYS A 1064 -6.07 -38.20 -1.30
N VAL A 1065 -5.13 -37.25 -1.36
CA VAL A 1065 -4.84 -36.30 -0.26
C VAL A 1065 -6.08 -35.52 0.14
N LYS A 1066 -6.77 -34.88 -0.82
CA LYS A 1066 -7.96 -34.07 -0.56
C LYS A 1066 -9.04 -34.87 0.17
N SER A 1067 -9.33 -36.10 -0.26
CA SER A 1067 -10.30 -36.97 0.42
C SER A 1067 -9.92 -37.24 1.89
N ALA A 1068 -8.63 -37.44 2.19
CA ALA A 1068 -8.16 -37.61 3.56
C ALA A 1068 -8.20 -36.30 4.37
N PHE A 1069 -7.97 -35.14 3.75
CA PHE A 1069 -8.19 -33.84 4.38
C PHE A 1069 -9.65 -33.63 4.76
N ASP A 1070 -10.58 -33.93 3.86
CA ASP A 1070 -12.01 -33.77 4.11
C ASP A 1070 -12.52 -34.77 5.17
N PHE A 1071 -12.07 -36.04 5.13
CA PHE A 1071 -12.33 -37.02 6.20
C PHE A 1071 -11.76 -36.59 7.55
N THR A 1072 -10.51 -36.11 7.60
CA THR A 1072 -9.88 -35.67 8.86
C THR A 1072 -10.59 -34.43 9.43
N ARG A 1073 -11.04 -33.49 8.59
CA ARG A 1073 -11.87 -32.35 9.01
C ARG A 1073 -13.16 -32.84 9.65
N GLU A 1074 -13.84 -33.79 9.04
CA GLU A 1074 -15.07 -34.39 9.58
C GLU A 1074 -14.79 -35.12 10.90
N LYS A 1075 -13.73 -35.92 10.99
CA LYS A 1075 -13.29 -36.61 12.22
C LYS A 1075 -13.01 -35.62 13.35
N VAL A 1076 -12.29 -34.53 13.09
CA VAL A 1076 -11.99 -33.47 14.09
C VAL A 1076 -13.25 -32.67 14.49
N MET A 1077 -14.21 -32.50 13.57
CA MET A 1077 -15.49 -31.85 13.84
C MET A 1077 -16.43 -32.68 14.70
N ASN A 1078 -16.45 -33.99 14.46
CA ASN A 1078 -17.40 -34.93 15.06
C ASN A 1078 -16.79 -35.73 16.23
N ASP A 1079 -15.52 -35.52 16.56
CA ASP A 1079 -14.85 -36.12 17.71
C ASP A 1079 -15.62 -35.76 19.01
N PRO A 1080 -16.19 -36.75 19.74
CA PRO A 1080 -17.08 -36.47 20.87
C PRO A 1080 -16.41 -35.66 21.98
N ILE A 1081 -15.09 -35.83 22.18
CA ILE A 1081 -14.35 -35.17 23.24
C ILE A 1081 -14.15 -33.70 22.87
N LEU A 1082 -13.67 -33.42 21.65
CA LEU A 1082 -13.51 -32.07 21.12
C LEU A 1082 -14.84 -31.32 21.04
N VAL A 1083 -15.93 -31.97 20.61
CA VAL A 1083 -17.29 -31.40 20.59
C VAL A 1083 -17.72 -30.99 22.00
N SER A 1084 -17.60 -31.88 23.00
CA SER A 1084 -17.95 -31.56 24.39
C SER A 1084 -17.18 -30.36 24.97
N LEU A 1085 -15.95 -30.15 24.50
CA LEU A 1085 -15.10 -29.04 24.92
C LEU A 1085 -15.40 -27.72 24.22
N VAL A 1086 -16.06 -27.72 23.05
CA VAL A 1086 -16.45 -26.47 22.35
C VAL A 1086 -17.26 -25.58 23.27
N ASP A 1087 -18.21 -26.15 24.00
CA ASP A 1087 -19.09 -25.41 24.90
C ASP A 1087 -18.36 -24.85 26.12
N LYS A 1088 -17.44 -25.64 26.70
CA LYS A 1088 -16.59 -25.26 27.84
C LYS A 1088 -15.59 -24.16 27.47
N ILE A 1089 -14.86 -24.34 26.36
CA ILE A 1089 -13.93 -23.35 25.81
C ILE A 1089 -14.67 -22.04 25.48
N SER A 1090 -15.88 -22.14 24.93
CA SER A 1090 -16.72 -20.96 24.66
C SER A 1090 -17.10 -20.23 25.95
N LEU A 1091 -17.42 -20.94 27.04
CA LEU A 1091 -17.70 -20.33 28.35
C LEU A 1091 -16.44 -19.70 28.98
N ASP A 1092 -15.28 -20.36 28.88
CA ASP A 1092 -13.99 -19.80 29.30
C ASP A 1092 -13.63 -18.51 28.53
N MET A 1093 -14.05 -18.41 27.27
CA MET A 1093 -13.91 -17.19 26.46
C MET A 1093 -14.94 -16.12 26.84
N VAL A 1094 -16.19 -16.48 27.17
CA VAL A 1094 -17.19 -15.53 27.68
C VAL A 1094 -16.75 -14.95 29.02
N SER A 1095 -16.27 -15.76 29.96
CA SER A 1095 -15.82 -15.28 31.28
C SER A 1095 -14.60 -14.35 31.19
N LYS A 1096 -13.66 -14.62 30.27
CA LYS A 1096 -12.45 -13.80 30.08
C LYS A 1096 -12.67 -12.54 29.24
N PHE A 1097 -13.63 -12.51 28.32
CA PHE A 1097 -13.77 -11.42 27.35
C PHE A 1097 -15.15 -10.73 27.30
N GLY A 1098 -16.19 -11.29 27.93
CA GLY A 1098 -17.58 -10.86 27.78
C GLY A 1098 -17.87 -9.38 28.13
N ASN A 1099 -17.09 -8.79 29.03
CA ASN A 1099 -17.26 -7.38 29.43
C ASN A 1099 -16.67 -6.37 28.44
N ARG A 1100 -15.90 -6.80 27.42
CA ARG A 1100 -15.26 -5.89 26.46
C ARG A 1100 -16.18 -5.68 25.24
N LYS A 1101 -16.88 -4.53 25.20
CA LYS A 1101 -17.86 -4.15 24.15
C LYS A 1101 -17.33 -4.17 22.70
N ASN A 1102 -16.02 -4.30 22.47
CA ASN A 1102 -15.37 -4.41 21.15
C ASN A 1102 -14.41 -5.63 21.08
N SER A 1103 -14.89 -6.85 21.36
CA SER A 1103 -14.07 -8.07 21.27
C SER A 1103 -13.82 -8.51 19.82
N ARG A 1104 -12.91 -7.82 19.11
CA ARG A 1104 -12.21 -8.43 17.96
C ARG A 1104 -11.53 -9.72 18.45
N VAL A 1105 -11.70 -10.81 17.70
CA VAL A 1105 -11.07 -12.11 18.04
C VAL A 1105 -9.56 -11.92 17.99
N SER A 1106 -8.92 -11.96 19.16
CA SER A 1106 -7.50 -11.64 19.30
C SER A 1106 -6.66 -12.92 19.30
N ILE A 1107 -5.35 -12.78 19.11
CA ILE A 1107 -4.40 -13.91 19.21
C ILE A 1107 -4.50 -14.61 20.58
N SER A 1108 -4.84 -13.86 21.66
CA SER A 1108 -5.09 -14.43 22.99
C SER A 1108 -6.26 -15.42 23.02
N THR A 1109 -7.28 -15.21 22.18
CA THR A 1109 -8.44 -16.10 22.06
C THR A 1109 -8.02 -17.46 21.50
N TYR A 1110 -7.14 -17.48 20.48
CA TYR A 1110 -6.58 -18.73 19.97
C TYR A 1110 -5.65 -19.42 20.97
N LYS A 1111 -4.91 -18.66 21.79
CA LYS A 1111 -4.10 -19.24 22.87
C LYS A 1111 -4.96 -20.04 23.85
N ILE A 1112 -6.12 -19.50 24.27
CA ILE A 1112 -7.08 -20.17 25.17
C ILE A 1112 -7.66 -21.44 24.53
N ILE A 1113 -8.07 -21.39 23.27
CA ILE A 1113 -8.58 -22.57 22.54
C ILE A 1113 -7.50 -23.65 22.45
N ASN A 1114 -6.28 -23.30 22.04
CA ASN A 1114 -5.18 -24.25 21.88
C ASN A 1114 -4.74 -24.90 23.20
N SER A 1115 -4.82 -24.14 24.32
CA SER A 1115 -4.28 -24.53 25.62
C SER A 1115 -5.28 -25.23 26.54
N ASN A 1116 -6.54 -25.40 26.14
CA ASN A 1116 -7.50 -26.14 26.97
C ASN A 1116 -7.07 -27.61 27.09
N ILE A 1117 -7.30 -28.23 28.23
CA ILE A 1117 -6.85 -29.61 28.49
C ILE A 1117 -7.99 -30.56 28.10
N VAL A 1118 -7.69 -31.51 27.21
CA VAL A 1118 -8.64 -32.48 26.67
C VAL A 1118 -8.71 -33.72 27.56
N THR A 1119 -7.67 -34.55 27.50
CA THR A 1119 -7.46 -35.76 28.30
C THR A 1119 -5.97 -35.91 28.58
N ASP A 1120 -5.60 -36.59 29.67
CA ASP A 1120 -4.21 -37.00 29.98
C ASP A 1120 -3.14 -35.90 29.86
N LYS A 1121 -3.48 -34.66 30.26
CA LYS A 1121 -2.64 -33.45 30.15
C LYS A 1121 -2.35 -32.98 28.70
N LEU A 1122 -2.96 -33.59 27.68
CA LEU A 1122 -2.89 -33.10 26.31
C LEU A 1122 -3.70 -31.81 26.16
N SER A 1123 -3.07 -30.80 25.58
CA SER A 1123 -3.76 -29.59 25.12
C SER A 1123 -4.60 -29.88 23.88
N THR A 1124 -5.63 -29.09 23.61
CA THR A 1124 -6.45 -29.17 22.39
C THR A 1124 -5.59 -29.19 21.12
N TYR A 1125 -4.53 -28.39 21.06
CA TYR A 1125 -3.57 -28.41 19.96
C TYR A 1125 -2.88 -29.78 19.82
N ASN A 1126 -2.39 -30.36 20.92
CA ASN A 1126 -1.71 -31.65 20.89
C ASN A 1126 -2.67 -32.82 20.61
N TYR A 1127 -3.91 -32.74 21.07
CA TYR A 1127 -4.93 -33.75 20.80
C TYR A 1127 -5.35 -33.76 19.32
N ILE A 1128 -5.62 -32.60 18.72
CA ILE A 1128 -5.87 -32.49 17.27
C ILE A 1128 -4.66 -33.00 16.47
N ARG A 1129 -3.43 -32.66 16.90
CA ARG A 1129 -2.20 -33.19 16.27
C ARG A 1129 -2.10 -34.71 16.36
N LYS A 1130 -2.56 -35.34 17.44
CA LYS A 1130 -2.63 -36.80 17.58
C LYS A 1130 -3.62 -37.39 16.56
N LEU A 1131 -4.86 -36.88 16.53
CA LEU A 1131 -5.89 -37.33 15.58
C LEU A 1131 -5.43 -37.24 14.13
N VAL A 1132 -4.80 -36.11 13.77
CA VAL A 1132 -4.26 -35.90 12.41
C VAL A 1132 -3.14 -36.91 12.08
N ARG A 1133 -2.26 -37.22 13.03
CA ARG A 1133 -1.17 -38.19 12.80
C ARG A 1133 -1.66 -39.61 12.55
N GLU A 1134 -2.73 -40.03 13.22
CA GLU A 1134 -3.39 -41.31 12.94
C GLU A 1134 -3.88 -41.37 11.49
N GLU A 1135 -4.49 -40.29 10.98
CA GLU A 1135 -4.94 -40.19 9.59
C GLU A 1135 -3.78 -40.07 8.59
N VAL A 1136 -2.69 -39.38 8.92
CA VAL A 1136 -1.48 -39.30 8.08
C VAL A 1136 -0.84 -40.68 7.88
N ILE A 1137 -0.88 -41.56 8.89
CA ILE A 1137 -0.40 -42.95 8.75
C ILE A 1137 -1.25 -43.73 7.74
N LEU A 1138 -2.59 -43.60 7.81
CA LEU A 1138 -3.49 -44.20 6.81
C LEU A 1138 -3.26 -43.61 5.42
N LEU A 1139 -3.07 -42.30 5.32
CA LEU A 1139 -2.78 -41.59 4.08
C LEU A 1139 -1.47 -42.05 3.44
N LYS A 1140 -0.42 -42.24 4.24
CA LYS A 1140 0.89 -42.76 3.79
C LYS A 1140 0.77 -44.14 3.17
N ASN A 1141 -0.14 -44.98 3.67
CA ASN A 1141 -0.43 -46.29 3.11
C ASN A 1141 -1.23 -46.17 1.79
N ASN A 1142 -2.24 -45.28 1.73
CA ASN A 1142 -3.12 -45.12 0.56
C ASN A 1142 -2.47 -44.40 -0.64
N ILE A 1143 -1.44 -43.58 -0.40
CA ILE A 1143 -0.60 -42.92 -1.43
C ILE A 1143 0.65 -43.77 -1.76
N SER A 1144 0.82 -44.94 -1.14
CA SER A 1144 2.08 -45.69 -1.21
C SER A 1144 2.47 -46.17 -2.61
N GLU A 1145 1.52 -46.39 -3.52
CA GLU A 1145 1.70 -47.11 -4.78
C GLU A 1145 2.52 -46.37 -5.86
N SER A 1146 2.42 -45.03 -5.94
CA SER A 1146 3.37 -44.12 -6.62
C SER A 1146 2.85 -42.69 -6.55
N ILE A 1147 3.75 -41.73 -6.32
CA ILE A 1147 3.47 -40.30 -6.54
C ILE A 1147 4.26 -39.91 -7.79
N MET A 1148 3.62 -39.30 -8.78
CA MET A 1148 4.30 -38.74 -9.94
C MET A 1148 4.60 -37.25 -9.70
N VAL A 1149 5.83 -36.85 -10.00
CA VAL A 1149 6.34 -35.49 -9.86
C VAL A 1149 7.01 -35.03 -11.14
N MET A 1150 6.85 -33.76 -11.50
CA MET A 1150 7.53 -33.19 -12.67
C MET A 1150 8.77 -32.39 -12.27
N TYR A 1151 9.90 -32.73 -12.88
CA TYR A 1151 11.17 -32.02 -12.77
C TYR A 1151 11.57 -31.44 -14.14
N GLY A 1152 11.42 -30.12 -14.30
CA GLY A 1152 11.65 -29.47 -15.58
C GLY A 1152 10.63 -29.89 -16.63
N ASP A 1153 11.09 -30.56 -17.68
CA ASP A 1153 10.27 -31.10 -18.78
C ASP A 1153 9.92 -32.58 -18.61
N LYS A 1154 10.45 -33.26 -17.58
CA LYS A 1154 10.31 -34.71 -17.36
C LYS A 1154 9.43 -35.02 -16.16
N ILE A 1155 8.48 -35.92 -16.37
CA ILE A 1155 7.69 -36.53 -15.30
C ILE A 1155 8.44 -37.76 -14.79
N LYS A 1156 8.47 -37.94 -13.47
CA LYS A 1156 9.11 -39.08 -12.80
C LYS A 1156 8.28 -39.57 -11.62
N THR A 1157 8.49 -40.82 -11.23
CA THR A 1157 8.06 -41.30 -9.91
C THR A 1157 8.91 -40.62 -8.84
N ALA A 1158 8.27 -40.09 -7.80
CA ALA A 1158 8.95 -39.51 -6.66
C ALA A 1158 9.76 -40.59 -5.92
N ASP A 1159 11.05 -40.34 -5.72
CA ASP A 1159 11.87 -41.18 -4.85
C ASP A 1159 11.41 -41.11 -3.39
N GLN A 1160 11.92 -41.99 -2.53
CA GLN A 1160 11.49 -42.06 -1.13
C GLN A 1160 11.77 -40.78 -0.34
N LYS A 1161 12.79 -39.99 -0.73
CA LYS A 1161 13.12 -38.71 -0.07
C LYS A 1161 12.10 -37.63 -0.44
N ILE A 1162 11.80 -37.49 -1.73
CA ILE A 1162 10.77 -36.57 -2.25
C ILE A 1162 9.39 -36.95 -1.69
N LYS A 1163 9.07 -38.25 -1.67
CA LYS A 1163 7.83 -38.78 -1.09
C LYS A 1163 7.70 -38.46 0.40
N ASN A 1164 8.77 -38.58 1.18
CA ASN A 1164 8.78 -38.14 2.58
C ASN A 1164 8.58 -36.62 2.70
N GLU A 1165 9.30 -35.80 1.92
CA GLU A 1165 9.15 -34.33 1.95
C GLU A 1165 7.71 -33.88 1.61
N ILE A 1166 7.05 -34.56 0.67
CA ILE A 1166 5.64 -34.34 0.34
C ILE A 1166 4.74 -34.70 1.54
N LEU A 1167 4.93 -35.88 2.14
CA LEU A 1167 4.14 -36.34 3.28
C LEU A 1167 4.32 -35.45 4.52
N ASP A 1168 5.52 -34.97 4.81
CA ASP A 1168 5.80 -34.09 5.94
C ASP A 1168 5.10 -32.72 5.81
N LYS A 1169 5.08 -32.16 4.59
CA LYS A 1169 4.33 -30.94 4.28
C LYS A 1169 2.83 -31.16 4.37
N LEU A 1170 2.34 -32.33 3.93
CA LEU A 1170 0.94 -32.70 4.06
C LEU A 1170 0.50 -32.91 5.53
N GLU A 1171 1.34 -33.50 6.39
CA GLU A 1171 1.08 -33.53 7.85
C GLU A 1171 0.94 -32.10 8.39
N SER A 1172 1.86 -31.20 8.04
CA SER A 1172 1.84 -29.80 8.48
C SER A 1172 0.57 -29.07 8.04
N ASP A 1173 0.23 -29.12 6.75
CA ASP A 1173 -0.97 -28.49 6.18
C ASP A 1173 -2.25 -29.04 6.81
N LEU A 1174 -2.30 -30.35 7.10
CA LEU A 1174 -3.46 -31.01 7.69
C LEU A 1174 -3.64 -30.65 9.17
N ILE A 1175 -2.54 -30.54 9.92
CA ILE A 1175 -2.51 -30.04 11.29
C ILE A 1175 -3.03 -28.60 11.33
N GLU A 1176 -2.44 -27.69 10.53
CA GLU A 1176 -2.83 -26.28 10.52
C GLU A 1176 -4.31 -26.12 10.14
N THR A 1177 -4.74 -26.78 9.07
CA THR A 1177 -6.12 -26.75 8.58
C THR A 1177 -7.10 -27.22 9.65
N SER A 1178 -6.86 -28.36 10.28
CA SER A 1178 -7.72 -28.93 11.32
C SER A 1178 -7.83 -28.03 12.55
N ILE A 1179 -6.72 -27.44 13.00
CA ILE A 1179 -6.70 -26.50 14.13
C ILE A 1179 -7.44 -25.20 13.78
N LYS A 1180 -7.24 -24.65 12.57
CA LYS A 1180 -7.91 -23.44 12.10
C LYS A 1180 -9.43 -23.66 12.04
N LEU A 1181 -9.86 -24.83 11.60
CA LEU A 1181 -11.25 -25.23 11.52
C LEU A 1181 -11.89 -25.38 12.91
N TYR A 1182 -11.24 -26.09 13.84
CA TYR A 1182 -11.72 -26.21 15.23
C TYR A 1182 -11.78 -24.86 15.97
N ARG A 1183 -10.77 -23.99 15.78
CA ARG A 1183 -10.82 -22.60 16.30
C ARG A 1183 -12.02 -21.83 15.76
N GLY A 1184 -12.35 -22.00 14.47
CA GLY A 1184 -13.53 -21.41 13.85
C GLY A 1184 -14.83 -21.85 14.53
N LEU A 1185 -14.95 -23.13 14.87
CA LEU A 1185 -16.08 -23.70 15.60
C LEU A 1185 -16.23 -23.07 16.99
N CYS A 1186 -15.16 -23.07 17.81
CA CYS A 1186 -15.19 -22.43 19.15
C CYS A 1186 -15.56 -20.95 19.09
N VAL A 1187 -15.01 -20.20 18.13
CA VAL A 1187 -15.33 -18.77 17.94
C VAL A 1187 -16.79 -18.56 17.51
N LYS A 1188 -17.34 -19.44 16.66
CA LYS A 1188 -18.75 -19.40 16.24
C LYS A 1188 -19.69 -19.63 17.44
N THR A 1189 -19.41 -20.65 18.26
CA THR A 1189 -20.20 -20.96 19.46
C THR A 1189 -20.10 -19.86 20.52
N TYR A 1190 -18.90 -19.33 20.77
CA TYR A 1190 -18.70 -18.16 21.63
C TYR A 1190 -19.53 -16.93 21.22
N LYS A 1191 -19.52 -16.57 19.92
CA LYS A 1191 -20.34 -15.47 19.40
C LYS A 1191 -21.84 -15.72 19.60
N SER A 1192 -22.29 -16.96 19.39
CA SER A 1192 -23.68 -17.35 19.65
C SER A 1192 -24.04 -17.17 21.14
N LYS A 1193 -23.20 -17.67 22.06
CA LYS A 1193 -23.43 -17.52 23.51
C LYS A 1193 -23.48 -16.06 23.96
N ILE A 1194 -22.62 -15.19 23.43
CA ILE A 1194 -22.68 -13.74 23.71
C ILE A 1194 -24.00 -13.14 23.25
N ALA A 1195 -24.44 -13.46 22.02
CA ALA A 1195 -25.71 -12.95 21.50
C ALA A 1195 -26.91 -13.39 22.36
N THR A 1196 -26.92 -14.64 22.84
CA THR A 1196 -27.93 -15.13 23.77
C THR A 1196 -27.85 -14.44 25.14
N SER A 1197 -26.65 -14.30 25.74
CA SER A 1197 -26.51 -13.62 27.03
C SER A 1197 -26.94 -12.14 26.97
N GLN A 1198 -26.67 -11.46 25.86
CA GLN A 1198 -27.11 -10.09 25.64
C GLN A 1198 -28.64 -9.99 25.51
N LYS A 1199 -29.29 -10.95 24.84
CA LYS A 1199 -30.75 -11.05 24.76
C LYS A 1199 -31.43 -11.37 26.09
N CYS A 1200 -30.76 -12.05 27.03
CA CYS A 1200 -31.29 -12.31 28.37
C CYS A 1200 -31.00 -11.18 29.38
N SER A 1201 -30.15 -10.20 29.01
CA SER A 1201 -29.82 -9.02 29.83
C SER A 1201 -30.58 -7.75 29.41
N LEU A 1202 -31.43 -7.86 28.39
CA LEU A 1202 -32.32 -6.83 27.84
C LEU A 1202 -33.77 -7.21 28.15
#